data_AF-A0A9J8C2K2-F1
#
_entry.id   AF-A0A9J8C2K2-F1
#
_cell.length_a   1.000
_cell.length_b   1.000
_cell.length_c   1.000
_cell.angle_alpha   90.00
_cell.angle_beta   90.00
_cell.angle_gamma   90.00
#
_symmetry.space_group_name_H-M   'P 1'
#
loop_
_entity.id
_entity.type
_entity.pdbx_description
1 polymer ?
#
loop_
_entity_poly.entity_id
_entity_poly.type
_entity_poly.pdbx_seq_one_letter_code
_entity_poly.pdbx_strand_id
1 'polypeptide(L)'
;MAEPHKPDTTIKSESSVHWHKPAMSRKPYVQYLQGEDTMRERQSSYDRRVFPECLSERLPIHEGPDTKMEPQSSFDWIRFKINKWRDLTVRPRDPAWQEMVSQYKESIKRKYEHRNESSFSSGERVSLAALYTEPVIIQKNEKGGFQNISVEELFNKLDIHLYYPSSVILQGNSGSGKSFLVQKIILDWASEQHYLKDFNLAFYLSCEELKCISEEMNLIELLSWNCGLSPDQISEMVQKSSQRVLFIIDGLDDLDELIFMCDNFCISSEFQRAPPEVIVCSLLRQQILPRSVRLITTRTEVPQGMFLKGPQRFTEIMGFSEKGVEEYFQKFFQNEELFRKAYECVRVNETLITACSIPVICWIICTVMRERFSNGADVTSVLETSTSIYVDFVSTLLEHHCQGLSQSVPSLLRSLGQLAERGMLEQQVLFDEKTVYDTISDPAGNPFLFKFLLKRKIHQETMFSFMHLSFQEFFTALYYVLLDEEESQRKVRELLHTVERGWALSCWSDRDFSKADVEVRHAKLLQPVILFLCGLCKKEWISSFFEKHNMTVSVNIETHLKEWIIQCSQRYQNEHMLFILHCLYELHEKSFVGKVLEQLASIDLSNILLKNADCWMLRFCFQNCVNIGKLRLNITSDNLKILQSALISCEELWLKVDHITDDTGDLISALGKGKIVKELIIQEQKASQASLKKRIESFCQEIVTSVKDEDVMLCFRFSVSSSEIRPSLLISELTLTCSRQEVSTVNWRIFLQKLQRSPSSRDSSGDGFFLLDVLHSVSGLKKVHLQMDKLTVSWIPTILSLVQAFPSLNELRTNSAISFIPSDIKQCLVESLTQTGWTPTVWRKSVLIKRDKKGFIKEDLKTIKTENIESKRAESSLGQSSSGYAEVFTPECVQQDDEDKHKTKYRFVCPHAGQFQCSLTSLVFVMEGEGEVLYNIVSWDPGLGQLRPAGPLYNIECSAGSVSELHFQHCMIFSEENKDCLAVAHFTGGNVEIIQPLKVTETHVIIDIRDLSIFGLIWIKTIFGFPIKGQVLLFLRPVTVKQKILNVHLLPGNVPVSEVQGWHLDKKYIETSSKCHLFPEREYSLCCQPEDCEVQPVSEMFELDHFGPNYHPTFEVFLDVNVEEVRLGVLDKTRDGKEVWKRRRILLTVAPSKDVEHPAHRRIPETEFVNTHRDELIQRVSSVMAIADSLLSKNMIDREMYDEVHTEKKRTEKMRLLLDAVDSGGAAVKAEFCRLLKEKEHYLVDELGPHL
;
A
#
# COMPACT_ATOMS: atom_id res chain seq x y z
N MET A 1 84.12 -14.28 28.23
CA MET A 1 84.65 -15.22 27.21
C MET A 1 83.48 -16.08 26.77
N ALA A 2 83.11 -16.17 25.49
CA ALA A 2 83.51 -15.37 24.34
C ALA A 2 82.37 -15.34 23.29
N GLU A 3 82.39 -14.34 22.41
CA GLU A 3 81.60 -14.27 21.16
C GLU A 3 82.18 -15.26 20.09
N PRO A 4 81.51 -15.59 18.95
CA PRO A 4 80.99 -14.57 18.00
C PRO A 4 79.78 -14.88 17.06
N HIS A 5 79.16 -13.77 16.61
CA HIS A 5 78.60 -13.47 15.27
C HIS A 5 77.23 -14.01 14.74
N LYS A 6 76.76 -13.27 13.71
CA LYS A 6 75.44 -13.15 13.03
C LYS A 6 75.38 -13.97 11.70
N PRO A 7 74.29 -14.03 10.86
CA PRO A 7 73.13 -13.10 10.66
C PRO A 7 71.73 -13.77 10.43
N ASP A 8 70.60 -13.10 10.12
CA ASP A 8 69.90 -11.88 10.64
C ASP A 8 68.39 -11.96 10.19
N THR A 9 67.62 -10.85 10.27
CA THR A 9 66.29 -10.53 9.64
C THR A 9 64.91 -11.00 10.19
N THR A 10 64.05 -9.96 10.38
CA THR A 10 62.57 -9.83 10.22
C THR A 10 61.52 -10.25 11.29
N ILE A 11 61.02 -9.22 12.00
CA ILE A 11 59.59 -8.84 12.25
C ILE A 11 58.72 -9.61 13.29
N LYS A 12 57.83 -8.85 13.97
CA LYS A 12 56.83 -9.23 14.99
C LYS A 12 55.64 -8.25 15.00
N SER A 13 54.44 -8.70 15.44
CA SER A 13 53.67 -8.12 16.57
C SER A 13 52.30 -8.81 16.74
N GLU A 14 51.71 -8.80 17.95
CA GLU A 14 50.59 -9.70 18.32
C GLU A 14 49.64 -9.16 19.43
N SER A 15 48.37 -9.59 19.36
CA SER A 15 47.36 -9.87 20.42
C SER A 15 47.02 -8.94 21.64
N SER A 16 45.76 -8.47 21.62
CA SER A 16 44.69 -8.44 22.66
C SER A 16 44.93 -8.39 24.20
N VAL A 17 44.08 -7.62 24.90
CA VAL A 17 43.83 -7.68 26.37
C VAL A 17 42.35 -7.38 26.73
N HIS A 18 41.83 -8.01 27.79
CA HIS A 18 40.54 -7.71 28.45
C HIS A 18 40.63 -7.99 29.97
N TRP A 19 39.85 -7.30 30.83
CA TRP A 19 39.37 -7.65 32.21
C TRP A 19 39.03 -6.40 33.09
N HIS A 20 38.79 -6.52 34.41
CA HIS A 20 37.79 -5.73 35.18
C HIS A 20 38.26 -4.84 36.36
N LYS A 21 37.42 -3.81 36.65
CA LYS A 21 36.95 -3.21 37.96
C LYS A 21 37.75 -3.45 39.26
N PRO A 22 37.92 -2.41 40.13
CA PRO A 22 36.86 -1.96 41.08
C PRO A 22 36.79 -0.41 41.27
N ALA A 23 36.32 0.15 42.40
CA ALA A 23 34.91 0.30 42.88
C ALA A 23 34.83 1.10 44.22
N MET A 24 33.61 1.51 44.65
CA MET A 24 33.26 2.15 45.96
C MET A 24 33.81 3.58 46.24
N SER A 25 33.24 4.45 47.12
CA SER A 25 31.82 4.62 47.58
C SER A 25 31.58 5.90 48.43
N ARG A 26 30.36 6.49 48.36
CA ARG A 26 29.56 7.17 49.43
C ARG A 26 30.06 8.43 50.21
N LYS A 27 29.34 9.57 49.99
CA LYS A 27 28.65 10.48 50.98
C LYS A 27 29.48 11.22 52.09
N PRO A 28 28.92 12.22 52.86
CA PRO A 28 27.86 13.23 52.56
C PRO A 28 28.10 14.68 53.13
N TYR A 29 27.19 15.61 52.76
CA TYR A 29 26.60 16.79 53.45
C TYR A 29 27.19 17.52 54.71
N VAL A 30 26.92 18.85 54.74
CA VAL A 30 26.71 19.86 55.84
C VAL A 30 27.56 21.12 55.54
N GLN A 31 27.09 22.35 55.26
CA GLN A 31 25.92 23.21 55.61
C GLN A 31 26.28 24.32 56.63
N TYR A 32 25.52 25.43 56.62
CA TYR A 32 25.52 26.63 57.51
C TYR A 32 26.32 27.88 57.05
N LEU A 33 25.85 29.13 57.23
CA LEU A 33 24.62 29.68 57.89
C LEU A 33 24.14 31.02 57.27
N GLN A 34 22.81 31.28 57.37
CA GLN A 34 21.99 32.53 57.40
C GLN A 34 22.46 33.89 56.80
N GLY A 35 21.55 34.74 56.29
CA GLY A 35 20.08 34.59 56.19
C GLY A 35 19.35 35.81 55.60
N GLU A 36 18.04 35.61 55.33
CA GLU A 36 16.85 36.51 55.39
C GLU A 36 16.96 38.03 55.03
N ASP A 37 15.99 38.69 54.37
CA ASP A 37 14.53 38.44 54.40
C ASP A 37 13.69 39.03 53.21
N THR A 38 12.47 38.52 53.02
CA THR A 38 11.25 39.10 52.36
C THR A 38 11.11 39.47 50.86
N MET A 39 10.01 38.94 50.26
CA MET A 39 8.95 39.59 49.42
C MET A 39 9.08 39.87 47.89
N ARG A 40 8.22 39.14 47.13
CA ARG A 40 7.27 39.58 46.05
C ARG A 40 7.69 39.99 44.61
N GLU A 41 7.20 39.16 43.68
CA GLU A 41 6.40 39.46 42.46
C GLU A 41 6.92 40.27 41.23
N ARG A 42 6.60 39.69 40.04
CA ARG A 42 6.32 40.28 38.69
C ARG A 42 7.46 40.72 37.73
N GLN A 43 7.52 39.97 36.62
CA GLN A 43 7.46 40.38 35.20
C GLN A 43 8.32 41.54 34.64
N SER A 44 9.12 41.16 33.62
CA SER A 44 9.47 41.90 32.38
C SER A 44 10.09 43.31 32.41
N SER A 45 11.29 43.44 31.83
CA SER A 45 11.48 44.14 30.53
C SER A 45 12.87 43.91 29.93
N TYR A 46 13.04 44.26 28.64
CA TYR A 46 14.33 44.42 27.96
C TYR A 46 15.13 45.60 28.54
N ASP A 47 16.48 45.62 28.45
CA ASP A 47 17.23 46.44 27.46
C ASP A 47 18.78 46.20 27.48
N ARG A 48 19.43 46.51 26.35
CA ARG A 48 20.81 47.00 26.08
C ARG A 48 22.09 46.45 26.77
N ARG A 49 23.06 46.11 25.92
CA ARG A 49 24.45 46.67 25.88
C ARG A 49 25.03 46.52 24.45
N VAL A 50 25.28 47.59 23.69
CA VAL A 50 26.46 48.51 23.67
C VAL A 50 27.55 48.08 22.67
N PHE A 51 27.85 48.96 21.72
CA PHE A 51 29.03 48.95 20.82
C PHE A 51 29.99 50.09 21.21
N PRO A 52 31.31 49.97 20.99
CA PRO A 52 32.28 51.06 21.10
C PRO A 52 32.44 51.86 19.78
N GLU A 53 32.97 53.08 19.89
CA GLU A 53 33.16 54.04 18.79
C GLU A 53 34.56 53.91 18.15
N CYS A 54 34.75 54.43 16.93
CA CYS A 54 36.07 54.91 16.50
C CYS A 54 36.00 56.04 15.44
N LEU A 55 36.30 57.26 15.91
CA LEU A 55 36.94 58.42 15.26
C LEU A 55 36.68 58.82 13.79
N SER A 56 36.58 60.14 13.59
CA SER A 56 36.42 60.83 12.31
C SER A 56 37.66 61.61 11.88
N GLU A 57 37.91 61.72 10.57
CA GLU A 57 38.66 62.84 9.99
C GLU A 57 37.83 63.58 8.93
N ARG A 58 38.19 64.84 8.62
CA ARG A 58 37.41 65.77 7.81
C ARG A 58 38.18 66.23 6.58
N LEU A 59 37.46 66.48 5.48
CA LEU A 59 37.89 67.34 4.37
C LEU A 59 36.79 68.37 4.03
N PRO A 60 37.14 69.52 3.42
CA PRO A 60 36.37 70.76 3.61
C PRO A 60 35.16 70.95 2.70
N ILE A 61 34.26 71.81 3.16
CA ILE A 61 33.06 72.28 2.44
C ILE A 61 33.45 73.46 1.54
N HIS A 62 32.94 73.46 0.30
CA HIS A 62 32.73 74.68 -0.48
C HIS A 62 31.23 74.83 -0.76
N GLU A 63 30.69 76.03 -0.52
CA GLU A 63 29.25 76.29 -0.60
C GLU A 63 28.80 76.64 -2.03
N GLY A 64 27.59 76.18 -2.38
CA GLY A 64 26.91 76.48 -3.65
C GLY A 64 25.48 75.92 -3.59
N PRO A 65 24.43 76.77 -3.67
CA PRO A 65 23.07 76.34 -3.35
C PRO A 65 22.34 75.75 -4.55
N ASP A 66 22.13 74.43 -4.53
CA ASP A 66 21.12 73.75 -5.36
C ASP A 66 20.24 72.87 -4.47
N THR A 67 18.93 73.12 -4.49
CA THR A 67 17.97 72.51 -3.55
C THR A 67 17.82 71.00 -3.78
N LYS A 68 18.38 70.20 -2.87
CA LYS A 68 18.02 68.80 -2.68
C LYS A 68 17.06 68.67 -1.50
N MET A 69 15.81 68.30 -1.78
CA MET A 69 14.92 67.82 -0.73
C MET A 69 15.43 66.46 -0.23
N GLU A 70 15.63 66.31 1.07
CA GLU A 70 15.77 64.99 1.67
C GLU A 70 14.41 64.26 1.63
N PRO A 71 14.38 62.95 1.31
CA PRO A 71 13.12 62.20 1.23
C PRO A 71 12.56 61.97 2.64
N GLN A 72 11.50 62.71 2.99
CA GLN A 72 10.84 62.64 4.30
C GLN A 72 9.98 61.37 4.51
N SER A 73 10.00 60.41 3.57
CA SER A 73 9.33 59.12 3.72
C SER A 73 10.13 57.95 3.14
N SER A 74 9.89 56.75 3.68
CA SER A 74 10.45 55.50 3.15
C SER A 74 10.06 55.26 1.68
N PHE A 75 8.83 55.64 1.30
CA PHE A 75 8.35 55.52 -0.07
C PHE A 75 9.09 56.44 -1.04
N ASP A 76 9.44 57.67 -0.64
CA ASP A 76 10.20 58.59 -1.49
C ASP A 76 11.67 58.15 -1.64
N TRP A 77 12.26 57.54 -0.61
CA TRP A 77 13.60 56.93 -0.70
C TRP A 77 13.61 55.72 -1.66
N ILE A 78 12.56 54.88 -1.62
CA ILE A 78 12.34 53.79 -2.58
C ILE A 78 12.17 54.36 -4.01
N ARG A 79 11.35 55.41 -4.17
CA ARG A 79 11.10 56.07 -5.47
C ARG A 79 12.37 56.69 -6.06
N PHE A 80 13.20 57.31 -5.22
CA PHE A 80 14.50 57.86 -5.59
C PHE A 80 15.47 56.77 -6.07
N LYS A 81 15.52 55.61 -5.38
CA LYS A 81 16.28 54.44 -5.86
C LYS A 81 15.73 53.89 -7.19
N ILE A 82 14.41 53.72 -7.33
CA ILE A 82 13.79 53.18 -8.55
C ILE A 82 14.08 54.08 -9.77
N ASN A 83 14.00 55.40 -9.62
CA ASN A 83 14.34 56.33 -10.69
C ASN A 83 15.84 56.23 -11.04
N LYS A 84 16.73 56.21 -10.05
CA LYS A 84 18.17 56.06 -10.27
C LYS A 84 18.56 54.74 -10.98
N TRP A 85 17.75 53.68 -10.83
CA TRP A 85 17.91 52.43 -11.60
C TRP A 85 17.30 52.51 -13.02
N ARG A 86 16.26 53.32 -13.25
CA ARG A 86 15.71 53.54 -14.60
C ARG A 86 16.67 54.32 -15.51
N ASP A 87 17.39 55.29 -14.96
CA ASP A 87 18.37 56.10 -15.71
C ASP A 87 19.60 55.28 -16.18
N LEU A 88 19.75 54.05 -15.67
CA LEU A 88 20.84 53.11 -16.01
C LEU A 88 20.42 52.03 -17.04
N THR A 89 19.38 52.29 -17.83
CA THR A 89 18.85 51.37 -18.85
C THR A 89 19.48 51.51 -20.24
N VAL A 90 20.44 52.42 -20.42
CA VAL A 90 21.11 52.65 -21.70
C VAL A 90 22.14 51.56 -21.98
N ARG A 91 21.85 50.64 -22.92
CA ARG A 91 22.87 49.74 -23.50
C ARG A 91 24.04 50.57 -24.06
N PRO A 92 25.31 50.13 -23.93
CA PRO A 92 26.45 50.81 -24.55
C PRO A 92 26.21 50.96 -26.07
N ARG A 93 26.14 52.21 -26.55
CA ARG A 93 25.90 52.50 -27.98
C ARG A 93 27.18 52.46 -28.84
N ASP A 94 28.27 51.98 -28.25
CA ASP A 94 29.58 51.86 -28.88
C ASP A 94 29.59 50.67 -29.84
N PRO A 95 29.75 50.87 -31.16
CA PRO A 95 29.75 49.78 -32.13
C PRO A 95 30.89 48.78 -31.92
N ALA A 96 32.06 49.22 -31.43
CA ALA A 96 33.20 48.32 -31.21
C ALA A 96 32.92 47.36 -30.03
N TRP A 97 32.27 47.86 -28.97
CA TRP A 97 31.82 47.02 -27.86
C TRP A 97 30.76 46.01 -28.29
N GLN A 98 29.79 46.42 -29.11
CA GLN A 98 28.75 45.51 -29.63
C GLN A 98 29.36 44.41 -30.52
N GLU A 99 30.34 44.76 -31.36
CA GLU A 99 31.07 43.80 -32.20
C GLU A 99 31.85 42.77 -31.37
N MET A 100 32.63 43.21 -30.37
CA MET A 100 33.36 42.30 -29.47
C MET A 100 32.43 41.35 -28.70
N VAL A 101 31.28 41.85 -28.22
CA VAL A 101 30.26 41.02 -27.56
C VAL A 101 29.63 40.03 -28.55
N SER A 102 29.43 40.42 -29.80
CA SER A 102 28.86 39.55 -30.84
C SER A 102 29.83 38.42 -31.20
N GLN A 103 31.13 38.73 -31.35
CA GLN A 103 32.20 37.74 -31.53
C GLN A 103 32.30 36.77 -30.33
N TYR A 104 32.13 37.27 -29.11
CA TYR A 104 32.11 36.44 -27.89
C TYR A 104 30.90 35.49 -27.85
N LYS A 105 29.70 35.99 -28.14
CA LYS A 105 28.48 35.15 -28.26
C LYS A 105 28.65 34.07 -29.32
N GLU A 106 29.24 34.41 -30.46
CA GLU A 106 29.51 33.46 -31.53
C GLU A 106 30.58 32.42 -31.16
N SER A 107 31.52 32.78 -30.27
CA SER A 107 32.46 31.84 -29.65
C SER A 107 31.74 30.85 -28.72
N ILE A 108 30.81 31.34 -27.89
CA ILE A 108 29.97 30.51 -27.01
C ILE A 108 29.10 29.55 -27.82
N LYS A 109 28.44 30.00 -28.89
CA LYS A 109 27.69 29.08 -29.77
C LYS A 109 28.60 27.97 -30.30
N ARG A 110 29.76 28.31 -30.87
CA ARG A 110 30.73 27.31 -31.35
C ARG A 110 31.28 26.39 -30.25
N LYS A 111 31.28 26.79 -28.97
CA LYS A 111 31.69 25.95 -27.82
C LYS A 111 30.57 25.04 -27.28
N TYR A 112 29.29 25.45 -27.35
CA TYR A 112 28.18 24.77 -26.67
C TYR A 112 27.00 24.33 -27.57
N GLU A 113 26.93 24.72 -28.85
CA GLU A 113 25.88 24.29 -29.78
C GLU A 113 26.06 22.83 -30.25
N HIS A 114 27.33 22.43 -30.40
CA HIS A 114 27.78 21.10 -30.82
C HIS A 114 28.76 20.56 -29.77
N ARG A 115 28.30 19.67 -28.88
CA ARG A 115 29.16 19.14 -27.83
C ARG A 115 30.01 17.99 -28.40
N ASN A 116 31.30 18.24 -28.64
CA ASN A 116 32.28 17.16 -28.78
C ASN A 116 32.50 16.56 -27.39
N GLU A 117 31.61 15.66 -26.97
CA GLU A 117 31.74 14.96 -25.69
C GLU A 117 32.91 13.96 -25.78
N SER A 118 34.06 14.31 -25.20
CA SER A 118 35.30 13.51 -25.23
C SER A 118 35.23 12.19 -24.43
N SER A 119 34.05 11.83 -23.92
CA SER A 119 33.73 10.52 -23.34
C SER A 119 33.19 9.52 -24.38
N PHE A 120 32.98 9.93 -25.64
CA PHE A 120 32.36 9.09 -26.67
C PHE A 120 33.29 8.64 -27.78
N SER A 121 33.36 7.33 -27.94
CA SER A 121 34.04 6.62 -29.04
C SER A 121 33.17 6.53 -30.32
N SER A 122 31.86 6.75 -30.21
CA SER A 122 30.93 6.93 -31.33
C SER A 122 30.86 8.42 -31.72
N GLY A 123 31.49 8.79 -32.84
CA GLY A 123 31.72 10.18 -33.26
C GLY A 123 30.49 10.94 -33.79
N GLU A 124 29.32 10.75 -33.19
CA GLU A 124 28.05 11.35 -33.62
C GLU A 124 27.82 12.71 -32.94
N ARG A 125 27.90 13.80 -33.71
CA ARG A 125 27.71 15.17 -33.18
C ARG A 125 26.23 15.48 -32.97
N VAL A 126 25.74 15.30 -31.74
CA VAL A 126 24.37 15.72 -31.38
C VAL A 126 24.39 17.17 -30.89
N SER A 127 23.39 17.97 -31.31
CA SER A 127 23.27 19.35 -30.85
C SER A 127 22.67 19.43 -29.45
N LEU A 128 23.27 20.26 -28.61
CA LEU A 128 22.87 20.46 -27.21
C LEU A 128 21.44 21.03 -27.11
N ALA A 129 21.02 21.81 -28.11
CA ALA A 129 19.65 22.33 -28.22
C ALA A 129 18.62 21.27 -28.67
N ALA A 130 19.04 20.21 -29.37
CA ALA A 130 18.14 19.16 -29.87
C ALA A 130 17.76 18.14 -28.79
N LEU A 131 18.69 17.76 -27.91
CA LEU A 131 18.42 16.86 -26.79
C LEU A 131 17.83 17.55 -25.55
N TYR A 132 17.84 18.89 -25.50
CA TYR A 132 17.38 19.60 -24.31
C TYR A 132 15.88 19.36 -24.03
N THR A 133 15.61 18.91 -22.81
CA THR A 133 14.27 18.74 -22.23
C THR A 133 14.22 19.45 -20.91
N GLU A 134 13.13 20.17 -20.63
CA GLU A 134 13.02 21.00 -19.43
C GLU A 134 12.89 20.11 -18.17
N PRO A 135 13.80 20.26 -17.19
CA PRO A 135 13.72 19.50 -15.95
C PRO A 135 12.73 20.14 -14.98
N VAL A 136 12.21 19.34 -14.04
CA VAL A 136 11.41 19.84 -12.92
C VAL A 136 12.34 20.57 -11.95
N ILE A 137 12.13 21.88 -11.80
CA ILE A 137 12.84 22.74 -10.84
C ILE A 137 11.85 23.19 -9.75
N ILE A 138 12.23 23.01 -8.50
CA ILE A 138 11.42 23.35 -7.32
C ILE A 138 12.07 24.49 -6.56
N GLN A 139 11.29 25.51 -6.19
CA GLN A 139 11.66 26.55 -5.25
C GLN A 139 11.09 26.27 -3.85
N LYS A 140 11.91 26.47 -2.83
CA LYS A 140 11.59 26.31 -1.41
C LYS A 140 11.25 27.68 -0.80
N ASN A 141 9.98 27.93 -0.49
CA ASN A 141 9.52 29.21 0.05
C ASN A 141 9.68 29.28 1.58
N GLU A 142 9.85 30.50 2.13
CA GLU A 142 10.14 30.74 3.56
C GLU A 142 9.13 30.15 4.56
N LYS A 143 7.90 29.84 4.09
CA LYS A 143 6.83 29.20 4.89
C LYS A 143 6.86 27.66 4.83
N GLY A 144 7.91 27.06 4.27
CA GLY A 144 8.04 25.59 4.12
C GLY A 144 7.25 24.99 2.96
N GLY A 145 6.61 25.81 2.13
CA GLY A 145 5.92 25.35 0.91
C GLY A 145 6.87 25.23 -0.28
N PHE A 146 6.61 24.25 -1.14
CA PHE A 146 7.35 24.03 -2.39
C PHE A 146 6.54 24.55 -3.59
N GLN A 147 7.22 25.06 -4.62
CA GLN A 147 6.62 25.58 -5.84
C GLN A 147 7.46 25.18 -7.06
N ASN A 148 6.86 24.58 -8.07
CA ASN A 148 7.52 24.35 -9.36
C ASN A 148 7.73 25.68 -10.07
N ILE A 149 8.90 25.87 -10.68
CA ILE A 149 9.27 27.06 -11.46
C ILE A 149 9.90 26.64 -12.80
N SER A 150 9.82 27.50 -13.82
CA SER A 150 10.52 27.29 -15.10
C SER A 150 11.96 27.82 -15.06
N VAL A 151 12.75 27.47 -16.08
CA VAL A 151 14.11 28.03 -16.27
C VAL A 151 14.08 29.55 -16.46
N GLU A 152 13.02 30.09 -17.09
CA GLU A 152 12.86 31.53 -17.29
C GLU A 152 12.62 32.27 -15.96
N GLU A 153 11.98 31.61 -14.99
CA GLU A 153 11.60 32.21 -13.71
C GLU A 153 12.76 32.30 -12.70
N LEU A 154 13.88 31.58 -12.92
CA LEU A 154 15.07 31.60 -12.07
C LEU A 154 15.57 33.03 -11.76
N PHE A 155 15.53 33.91 -12.77
CA PHE A 155 16.04 35.28 -12.69
C PHE A 155 14.96 36.34 -12.41
N ASN A 156 13.70 35.94 -12.22
CA ASN A 156 12.62 36.88 -11.93
C ASN A 156 12.83 37.59 -10.58
N LYS A 157 12.18 38.74 -10.42
CA LYS A 157 12.18 39.51 -9.16
C LYS A 157 11.52 38.71 -8.04
N LEU A 158 11.98 38.93 -6.82
CA LEU A 158 11.43 38.30 -5.62
C LEU A 158 10.15 39.04 -5.20
N ASP A 159 9.02 38.31 -5.15
CA ASP A 159 7.67 38.86 -4.94
C ASP A 159 7.54 39.74 -3.68
N ILE A 160 8.30 39.41 -2.63
CA ILE A 160 8.24 40.08 -1.33
C ILE A 160 8.84 41.49 -1.39
N HIS A 161 9.77 41.78 -2.33
CA HIS A 161 10.60 42.99 -2.29
C HIS A 161 10.87 43.70 -3.64
N LEU A 162 10.40 43.17 -4.78
CA LEU A 162 10.60 43.74 -6.13
C LEU A 162 12.07 43.88 -6.61
N TYR A 163 13.04 43.36 -5.84
CA TYR A 163 14.45 43.28 -6.25
C TYR A 163 14.74 41.99 -7.01
N TYR A 164 15.75 42.01 -7.89
CA TYR A 164 16.32 40.80 -8.49
C TYR A 164 17.14 40.03 -7.43
N PRO A 165 17.18 38.69 -7.47
CA PRO A 165 18.12 37.91 -6.66
C PRO A 165 19.56 38.28 -7.03
N SER A 166 20.43 38.47 -6.03
CA SER A 166 21.86 38.71 -6.24
C SER A 166 22.64 37.41 -6.45
N SER A 167 22.13 36.30 -5.93
CA SER A 167 22.60 34.94 -6.25
C SER A 167 21.40 34.00 -6.39
N VAL A 168 21.40 33.18 -7.44
CA VAL A 168 20.50 32.03 -7.63
C VAL A 168 21.33 30.77 -7.39
N ILE A 169 20.80 29.84 -6.60
CA ILE A 169 21.49 28.62 -6.16
C ILE A 169 20.68 27.43 -6.67
N LEU A 170 21.29 26.62 -7.52
CA LEU A 170 20.71 25.43 -8.16
C LEU A 170 21.31 24.16 -7.53
N GLN A 171 20.53 23.53 -6.66
CA GLN A 171 20.86 22.35 -5.86
C GLN A 171 20.29 21.08 -6.50
N GLY A 172 20.76 19.90 -6.06
CA GLY A 172 20.19 18.60 -6.44
C GLY A 172 21.25 17.54 -6.71
N ASN A 173 20.84 16.27 -6.76
CA ASN A 173 21.74 15.11 -6.79
C ASN A 173 22.71 15.09 -7.99
N SER A 174 23.75 14.25 -7.94
CA SER A 174 24.57 13.98 -9.13
C SER A 174 23.72 13.39 -10.27
N GLY A 175 24.13 13.57 -11.52
CA GLY A 175 23.36 13.12 -12.69
C GLY A 175 22.05 13.88 -13.00
N SER A 176 21.57 14.78 -12.12
CA SER A 176 20.32 15.56 -12.28
C SER A 176 20.28 16.56 -13.45
N GLY A 177 21.41 16.79 -14.14
CA GLY A 177 21.48 17.70 -15.28
C GLY A 177 21.86 19.15 -14.99
N LYS A 178 22.29 19.51 -13.76
CA LYS A 178 22.74 20.87 -13.39
C LYS A 178 23.66 21.53 -14.42
N SER A 179 24.79 20.91 -14.73
CA SER A 179 25.78 21.40 -15.70
C SER A 179 25.18 21.57 -17.10
N PHE A 180 24.37 20.61 -17.54
CA PHE A 180 23.68 20.65 -18.83
C PHE A 180 22.67 21.81 -18.91
N LEU A 181 21.95 22.09 -17.82
CA LEU A 181 21.04 23.23 -17.72
C LEU A 181 21.79 24.57 -17.77
N VAL A 182 22.91 24.72 -17.06
CA VAL A 182 23.66 25.99 -17.12
C VAL A 182 24.42 26.18 -18.43
N GLN A 183 24.82 25.09 -19.10
CA GLN A 183 25.32 25.11 -20.48
C GLN A 183 24.21 25.52 -21.47
N LYS A 184 22.96 25.10 -21.25
CA LYS A 184 21.80 25.62 -21.99
C LYS A 184 21.57 27.12 -21.74
N ILE A 185 21.67 27.59 -20.50
CA ILE A 185 21.47 29.01 -20.14
C ILE A 185 22.54 29.93 -20.79
N ILE A 186 23.82 29.53 -20.83
CA ILE A 186 24.85 30.34 -21.52
C ILE A 186 24.67 30.33 -23.05
N LEU A 187 24.22 29.20 -23.63
CA LEU A 187 23.87 29.10 -25.04
C LEU A 187 22.63 29.95 -25.39
N ASP A 188 21.63 30.00 -24.52
CA ASP A 188 20.43 30.84 -24.66
C ASP A 188 20.75 32.34 -24.57
N TRP A 189 21.68 32.74 -23.71
CA TRP A 189 22.18 34.13 -23.66
C TRP A 189 22.90 34.53 -24.96
N ALA A 190 23.74 33.64 -25.49
CA ALA A 190 24.41 33.83 -26.78
C ALA A 190 23.44 33.80 -27.97
N SER A 191 22.32 33.10 -27.83
CA SER A 191 21.21 33.05 -28.80
C SER A 191 20.15 34.15 -28.59
N GLU A 192 20.42 35.10 -27.69
CA GLU A 192 19.58 36.27 -27.40
C GLU A 192 18.15 35.96 -26.89
N GLN A 193 17.98 34.85 -26.17
CA GLN A 193 16.66 34.44 -25.65
C GLN A 193 16.04 35.46 -24.69
N HIS A 194 14.71 35.52 -24.67
CA HIS A 194 13.95 36.63 -24.09
C HIS A 194 14.18 36.82 -22.59
N TYR A 195 14.22 35.75 -21.80
CA TYR A 195 14.38 35.81 -20.35
C TYR A 195 15.76 36.30 -19.88
N LEU A 196 16.77 36.31 -20.76
CA LEU A 196 18.14 36.75 -20.44
C LEU A 196 18.48 38.15 -20.99
N LYS A 197 17.52 38.85 -21.61
CA LYS A 197 17.74 40.17 -22.24
C LYS A 197 18.11 41.31 -21.27
N ASP A 198 18.00 41.09 -19.97
CA ASP A 198 18.48 42.00 -18.93
C ASP A 198 20.01 41.92 -18.71
N PHE A 199 20.70 40.87 -19.18
CA PHE A 199 22.15 40.69 -19.02
C PHE A 199 22.95 41.12 -20.26
N ASN A 200 23.83 42.10 -20.08
CA ASN A 200 24.75 42.59 -21.12
C ASN A 200 25.90 41.63 -21.40
N LEU A 201 26.35 40.89 -20.37
CA LEU A 201 27.40 39.87 -20.44
C LEU A 201 26.98 38.68 -19.57
N ALA A 202 27.33 37.48 -20.00
CA ALA A 202 27.31 36.29 -19.17
C ALA A 202 28.65 35.55 -19.32
N PHE A 203 29.22 35.08 -18.20
CA PHE A 203 30.48 34.34 -18.16
C PHE A 203 30.24 32.98 -17.48
N TYR A 204 30.77 31.92 -18.08
CA TYR A 204 30.80 30.57 -17.52
C TYR A 204 32.13 30.31 -16.80
N LEU A 205 32.09 29.59 -15.68
CA LEU A 205 33.23 29.14 -14.90
C LEU A 205 32.93 27.71 -14.41
N SER A 206 33.69 26.72 -14.89
CA SER A 206 33.63 25.35 -14.37
C SER A 206 34.63 25.19 -13.21
N CYS A 207 34.15 24.87 -12.02
CA CYS A 207 35.01 24.63 -10.86
C CYS A 207 35.93 23.41 -11.06
N GLU A 208 35.56 22.46 -11.92
CA GLU A 208 36.41 21.34 -12.34
C GLU A 208 37.61 21.83 -13.18
N GLU A 209 37.36 22.66 -14.20
CA GLU A 209 38.42 23.25 -15.06
C GLU A 209 39.39 24.11 -14.23
N LEU A 210 38.88 24.83 -13.23
CA LEU A 210 39.65 25.75 -12.39
C LEU A 210 40.66 25.04 -11.48
N LYS A 211 40.38 23.80 -11.02
CA LYS A 211 41.32 22.98 -10.23
C LYS A 211 42.66 22.75 -10.93
N CYS A 212 42.67 22.77 -12.26
CA CYS A 212 43.86 22.50 -13.06
C CYS A 212 44.79 23.72 -13.19
N ILE A 213 44.39 24.90 -12.71
CA ILE A 213 45.15 26.16 -12.82
C ILE A 213 45.91 26.41 -11.51
N SER A 214 47.20 26.06 -11.48
CA SER A 214 48.08 26.26 -10.31
C SER A 214 48.76 27.64 -10.26
N GLU A 215 48.54 28.51 -11.25
CA GLU A 215 49.10 29.86 -11.29
C GLU A 215 48.14 30.90 -10.70
N GLU A 216 48.67 31.84 -9.90
CA GLU A 216 47.89 32.99 -9.44
C GLU A 216 47.51 33.90 -10.62
N MET A 217 46.23 34.20 -10.79
CA MET A 217 45.69 35.07 -11.84
C MET A 217 44.84 36.19 -11.24
N ASN A 218 44.58 37.25 -11.99
CA ASN A 218 43.54 38.22 -11.69
C ASN A 218 42.21 37.84 -12.39
N LEU A 219 41.10 38.54 -12.07
CA LEU A 219 39.78 38.19 -12.62
C LEU A 219 39.74 38.29 -14.15
N ILE A 220 40.45 39.26 -14.73
CA ILE A 220 40.46 39.52 -16.17
C ILE A 220 41.29 38.45 -16.91
N GLU A 221 42.42 38.04 -16.34
CA GLU A 221 43.22 36.90 -16.80
C GLU A 221 42.40 35.59 -16.76
N LEU A 222 41.69 35.33 -15.66
CA LEU A 222 40.85 34.13 -15.49
C LEU A 222 39.72 34.04 -16.53
N LEU A 223 39.05 35.17 -16.78
CA LEU A 223 38.00 35.25 -17.80
C LEU A 223 38.59 35.17 -19.21
N SER A 224 39.78 35.74 -19.45
CA SER A 224 40.49 35.67 -20.73
C SER A 224 40.80 34.23 -21.11
N TRP A 225 41.29 33.43 -20.16
CA TRP A 225 41.59 32.01 -20.32
C TRP A 225 40.37 31.20 -20.79
N ASN A 226 39.20 31.34 -20.16
CA ASN A 226 37.99 30.58 -20.57
C ASN A 226 37.32 31.12 -21.84
N CYS A 227 37.42 32.44 -22.10
CA CYS A 227 36.70 33.08 -23.20
C CYS A 227 37.46 33.10 -24.54
N GLY A 228 38.78 32.91 -24.52
CA GLY A 228 39.63 33.03 -25.72
C GLY A 228 39.78 34.45 -26.27
N LEU A 229 39.45 35.46 -25.45
CA LEU A 229 39.61 36.90 -25.75
C LEU A 229 40.83 37.44 -25.01
N SER A 230 41.44 38.53 -25.50
CA SER A 230 42.55 39.16 -24.78
C SER A 230 42.10 39.82 -23.47
N PRO A 231 42.98 39.94 -22.45
CA PRO A 231 42.63 40.58 -21.18
C PRO A 231 42.14 42.03 -21.36
N ASP A 232 42.74 42.79 -22.27
CA ASP A 232 42.35 44.19 -22.53
C ASP A 232 40.89 44.29 -23.01
N GLN A 233 40.48 43.41 -23.93
CA GLN A 233 39.10 43.35 -24.41
C GLN A 233 38.11 43.00 -23.30
N ILE A 234 38.44 42.07 -22.40
CA ILE A 234 37.57 41.70 -21.28
C ILE A 234 37.50 42.84 -20.24
N SER A 235 38.62 43.49 -19.95
CA SER A 235 38.65 44.67 -19.07
C SER A 235 37.72 45.77 -19.60
N GLU A 236 37.82 46.09 -20.90
CA GLU A 236 36.93 47.05 -21.57
C GLU A 236 35.46 46.58 -21.55
N MET A 237 35.20 45.30 -21.83
CA MET A 237 33.86 44.72 -21.82
C MET A 237 33.21 44.82 -20.43
N VAL A 238 33.92 44.45 -19.36
CA VAL A 238 33.43 44.46 -17.97
C VAL A 238 33.19 45.90 -17.49
N GLN A 239 34.15 46.80 -17.69
CA GLN A 239 34.02 48.21 -17.28
C GLN A 239 32.81 48.89 -17.93
N LYS A 240 32.61 48.68 -19.24
CA LYS A 240 31.43 49.21 -19.98
C LYS A 240 30.10 48.54 -19.60
N SER A 241 30.11 47.44 -18.83
CA SER A 241 28.92 46.61 -18.50
C SER A 241 28.53 46.59 -17.02
N SER A 242 29.12 47.47 -16.20
CA SER A 242 29.26 47.42 -14.73
C SER A 242 28.05 47.14 -13.81
N GLN A 243 26.85 46.87 -14.34
CA GLN A 243 25.63 46.57 -13.56
C GLN A 243 24.74 45.44 -14.14
N ARG A 244 25.15 44.77 -15.23
CA ARG A 244 24.36 43.77 -15.97
C ARG A 244 25.19 42.56 -16.41
N VAL A 245 25.98 42.01 -15.49
CA VAL A 245 26.83 40.82 -15.72
C VAL A 245 26.30 39.62 -14.93
N LEU A 246 26.15 38.49 -15.61
CA LEU A 246 25.83 37.18 -15.02
C LEU A 246 27.11 36.33 -14.93
N PHE A 247 27.42 35.80 -13.74
CA PHE A 247 28.43 34.76 -13.56
C PHE A 247 27.76 33.42 -13.30
N ILE A 248 28.03 32.43 -14.15
CA ILE A 248 27.62 31.04 -13.97
C ILE A 248 28.82 30.30 -13.38
N ILE A 249 28.66 29.78 -12.17
CA ILE A 249 29.67 29.02 -11.43
C ILE A 249 29.14 27.59 -11.31
N ASP A 250 29.70 26.66 -12.09
CA ASP A 250 29.24 25.27 -12.17
C ASP A 250 30.13 24.34 -11.35
N GLY A 251 29.51 23.56 -10.45
CA GLY A 251 30.18 22.56 -9.61
C GLY A 251 30.84 23.13 -8.35
N LEU A 252 30.17 23.97 -7.55
CA LEU A 252 30.82 24.63 -6.41
C LEU A 252 31.41 23.65 -5.37
N ASP A 253 30.80 22.49 -5.16
CA ASP A 253 31.27 21.45 -4.22
C ASP A 253 32.60 20.79 -4.68
N ASP A 254 33.05 21.06 -5.91
CA ASP A 254 34.35 20.56 -6.35
C ASP A 254 35.52 21.29 -5.67
N LEU A 255 35.35 22.53 -5.19
CA LEU A 255 36.38 23.34 -4.52
C LEU A 255 36.47 23.10 -2.98
N ASP A 256 36.12 21.88 -2.55
CA ASP A 256 35.61 21.54 -1.20
C ASP A 256 36.50 21.91 0.01
N GLU A 257 37.83 22.05 -0.13
CA GLU A 257 38.73 22.28 1.03
C GLU A 257 39.06 23.75 1.33
N LEU A 258 39.17 24.62 0.32
CA LEU A 258 39.68 25.99 0.52
C LEU A 258 38.59 26.99 0.94
N ILE A 259 37.36 26.84 0.44
CA ILE A 259 36.29 27.85 0.60
C ILE A 259 35.93 28.08 2.08
N PHE A 260 35.98 27.01 2.90
CA PHE A 260 35.69 27.09 4.34
C PHE A 260 36.80 27.72 5.18
N MET A 261 38.03 27.84 4.66
CA MET A 261 39.19 28.44 5.32
C MET A 261 39.39 29.93 4.96
N CYS A 262 38.78 30.41 3.87
CA CYS A 262 39.00 31.74 3.29
C CYS A 262 38.45 32.94 4.09
N ASP A 263 38.23 32.85 5.41
CA ASP A 263 37.67 33.97 6.19
C ASP A 263 38.56 35.22 6.22
N ASN A 264 39.88 35.05 6.14
CA ASN A 264 40.85 36.16 6.11
C ASN A 264 41.43 36.47 4.72
N PHE A 265 41.04 35.74 3.66
CA PHE A 265 41.64 35.86 2.33
C PHE A 265 40.58 36.06 1.24
N CYS A 266 40.40 37.32 0.81
CA CYS A 266 39.61 37.73 -0.35
C CYS A 266 40.28 38.93 -1.02
N ILE A 267 40.06 39.11 -2.32
CA ILE A 267 40.60 40.23 -3.09
C ILE A 267 39.59 41.37 -3.21
N SER A 268 40.09 42.61 -3.13
CA SER A 268 39.26 43.84 -3.18
C SER A 268 39.32 44.57 -4.52
N SER A 269 40.04 44.02 -5.50
CA SER A 269 40.21 44.58 -6.84
C SER A 269 40.24 43.47 -7.89
N GLU A 270 39.61 43.71 -9.04
CA GLU A 270 39.59 42.79 -10.18
C GLU A 270 40.96 42.56 -10.83
N PHE A 271 41.94 43.43 -10.55
CA PHE A 271 43.33 43.35 -11.02
C PHE A 271 44.29 42.70 -10.03
N GLN A 272 43.84 42.34 -8.82
CA GLN A 272 44.68 41.67 -7.83
C GLN A 272 44.84 40.19 -8.21
N ARG A 273 46.08 39.71 -8.35
CA ARG A 273 46.35 38.28 -8.58
C ARG A 273 46.16 37.47 -7.30
N ALA A 274 45.58 36.28 -7.44
CA ALA A 274 45.33 35.30 -6.39
C ALA A 274 45.07 33.91 -7.01
N PRO A 275 45.03 32.82 -6.22
CA PRO A 275 44.56 31.52 -6.68
C PRO A 275 43.09 31.58 -7.18
N PRO A 276 42.71 30.81 -8.21
CA PRO A 276 41.36 30.85 -8.79
C PRO A 276 40.21 30.70 -7.79
N GLU A 277 40.38 29.87 -6.76
CA GLU A 277 39.42 29.61 -5.70
C GLU A 277 39.15 30.87 -4.86
N VAL A 278 40.19 31.68 -4.63
CA VAL A 278 40.10 32.96 -3.91
C VAL A 278 39.37 34.01 -4.75
N ILE A 279 39.56 34.01 -6.08
CA ILE A 279 38.82 34.85 -7.02
C ILE A 279 37.33 34.47 -6.99
N VAL A 280 37.01 33.18 -7.09
CA VAL A 280 35.63 32.66 -6.99
C VAL A 280 35.00 33.00 -5.64
N CYS A 281 35.71 32.79 -4.53
CA CYS A 281 35.26 33.22 -3.19
C CYS A 281 34.95 34.73 -3.13
N SER A 282 35.77 35.56 -3.79
CA SER A 282 35.61 37.02 -3.79
C SER A 282 34.45 37.49 -4.67
N LEU A 283 34.13 36.77 -5.76
CA LEU A 283 32.90 36.94 -6.56
C LEU A 283 31.65 36.54 -5.77
N LEU A 284 31.68 35.40 -5.09
CA LEU A 284 30.60 34.90 -4.24
C LEU A 284 30.30 35.87 -3.07
N ARG A 285 31.35 36.39 -2.44
CA ARG A 285 31.30 37.37 -1.33
C ARG A 285 30.99 38.81 -1.76
N GLN A 286 30.80 39.08 -3.06
CA GLN A 286 30.56 40.41 -3.65
C GLN A 286 31.64 41.45 -3.29
N GLN A 287 32.90 41.03 -3.10
CA GLN A 287 34.01 41.97 -2.90
C GLN A 287 34.46 42.57 -4.23
N ILE A 288 34.49 41.74 -5.28
CA ILE A 288 34.67 42.14 -6.68
C ILE A 288 33.33 42.07 -7.42
N LEU A 289 33.11 43.04 -8.33
CA LEU A 289 31.88 43.21 -9.12
C LEU A 289 30.56 43.03 -8.32
N PRO A 290 30.30 43.82 -7.26
CA PRO A 290 29.14 43.66 -6.37
C PRO A 290 27.75 43.84 -7.01
N ARG A 291 27.67 44.34 -8.25
CA ARG A 291 26.41 44.48 -9.02
C ARG A 291 26.19 43.35 -10.04
N SER A 292 27.03 42.32 -10.03
CA SER A 292 26.80 41.09 -10.80
C SER A 292 25.73 40.21 -10.16
N VAL A 293 25.02 39.45 -10.99
CA VAL A 293 24.19 38.31 -10.55
C VAL A 293 25.04 37.04 -10.69
N ARG A 294 24.89 36.10 -9.75
CA ARG A 294 25.48 34.75 -9.84
C ARG A 294 24.40 33.70 -10.02
N LEU A 295 24.64 32.72 -10.89
CA LEU A 295 24.00 31.41 -10.85
C LEU A 295 25.05 30.41 -10.39
N ILE A 296 24.76 29.69 -9.31
CA ILE A 296 25.69 28.76 -8.65
C ILE A 296 25.06 27.38 -8.71
N THR A 297 25.76 26.39 -9.26
CA THR A 297 25.32 24.99 -9.16
C THR A 297 26.08 24.26 -8.06
N THR A 298 25.40 23.34 -7.39
CA THR A 298 25.93 22.57 -6.26
C THR A 298 25.14 21.29 -6.07
N ARG A 299 25.76 20.26 -5.49
CA ARG A 299 25.16 18.97 -5.15
C ARG A 299 24.46 18.99 -3.78
N THR A 300 24.56 20.08 -3.02
CA THR A 300 24.32 20.07 -1.55
C THR A 300 23.52 21.27 -1.03
N GLU A 301 22.85 21.13 0.12
CA GLU A 301 22.15 22.26 0.78
C GLU A 301 23.18 23.26 1.35
N VAL A 302 23.48 24.30 0.56
CA VAL A 302 24.28 25.46 0.97
C VAL A 302 23.78 26.01 2.31
N PRO A 303 24.62 26.01 3.37
CA PRO A 303 24.21 26.53 4.67
C PRO A 303 23.75 27.99 4.61
N GLN A 304 22.71 28.36 5.36
CA GLN A 304 22.23 29.74 5.54
C GLN A 304 23.26 30.72 6.17
N GLY A 305 24.50 30.29 6.39
CA GLY A 305 25.64 31.13 6.79
C GLY A 305 26.75 31.23 5.73
N MET A 306 26.61 30.61 4.56
CA MET A 306 27.61 30.78 3.48
C MET A 306 27.60 32.24 3.02
N PHE A 307 28.78 32.77 2.70
CA PHE A 307 29.09 34.20 2.67
C PHE A 307 28.48 35.02 1.50
N LEU A 308 27.39 34.55 0.91
CA LEU A 308 26.61 35.20 -0.14
C LEU A 308 25.83 36.39 0.43
N LYS A 309 26.30 37.61 0.16
CA LYS A 309 25.61 38.85 0.57
C LYS A 309 24.41 39.16 -0.34
N GLY A 310 23.41 39.85 0.19
CA GLY A 310 22.21 40.26 -0.55
C GLY A 310 21.16 39.13 -0.70
N PRO A 311 20.05 39.41 -1.42
CA PRO A 311 18.95 38.45 -1.60
C PRO A 311 19.37 37.23 -2.42
N GLN A 312 18.98 36.05 -1.94
CA GLN A 312 19.29 34.75 -2.55
C GLN A 312 17.99 34.05 -3.00
N ARG A 313 18.04 33.26 -4.07
CA ARG A 313 16.96 32.33 -4.47
C ARG A 313 17.50 30.90 -4.42
N PHE A 314 16.85 30.04 -3.65
CA PHE A 314 17.19 28.61 -3.53
C PHE A 314 16.25 27.78 -4.42
N THR A 315 16.84 26.95 -5.29
CA THR A 315 16.13 26.15 -6.29
C THR A 315 16.76 24.77 -6.39
N GLU A 316 15.97 23.73 -6.57
CA GLU A 316 16.40 22.33 -6.61
C GLU A 316 15.94 21.67 -7.92
N ILE A 317 16.85 21.02 -8.64
CA ILE A 317 16.56 20.30 -9.89
C ILE A 317 16.35 18.81 -9.61
N MET A 318 15.13 18.33 -9.83
CA MET A 318 14.71 16.96 -9.54
C MET A 318 15.04 15.97 -10.66
N GLY A 319 15.27 16.47 -11.89
CA GLY A 319 15.40 15.67 -13.11
C GLY A 319 14.21 15.86 -14.04
N PHE A 320 13.89 14.86 -14.87
CA PHE A 320 12.74 14.86 -15.77
C PHE A 320 11.45 14.43 -15.05
N SER A 321 10.30 14.89 -15.55
CA SER A 321 9.00 14.25 -15.29
C SER A 321 8.80 13.07 -16.25
N GLU A 322 7.80 12.21 -16.03
CA GLU A 322 7.45 11.12 -16.96
C GLU A 322 7.25 11.61 -18.40
N LYS A 323 6.54 12.73 -18.58
CA LYS A 323 6.41 13.42 -19.89
C LYS A 323 7.74 13.96 -20.42
N GLY A 324 8.63 14.41 -19.53
CA GLY A 324 10.00 14.77 -19.88
C GLY A 324 10.82 13.57 -20.38
N VAL A 325 10.61 12.37 -19.82
CA VAL A 325 11.22 11.13 -20.33
C VAL A 325 10.68 10.82 -21.74
N GLU A 326 9.37 10.91 -21.96
CA GLU A 326 8.77 10.74 -23.29
C GLU A 326 9.36 11.72 -24.33
N GLU A 327 9.40 13.02 -24.00
CA GLU A 327 9.99 14.05 -24.86
C GLU A 327 11.48 13.83 -25.12
N TYR A 328 12.24 13.39 -24.12
CA TYR A 328 13.65 13.10 -24.27
C TYR A 328 13.88 11.89 -25.19
N PHE A 329 13.13 10.80 -25.01
CA PHE A 329 13.18 9.65 -25.89
C PHE A 329 12.84 10.05 -27.34
N GLN A 330 11.81 10.88 -27.58
CA GLN A 330 11.45 11.31 -28.92
C GLN A 330 12.57 12.14 -29.58
N LYS A 331 13.18 13.07 -28.84
CA LYS A 331 14.32 13.90 -29.29
C LYS A 331 15.59 13.08 -29.55
N PHE A 332 15.83 12.04 -28.75
CA PHE A 332 17.01 11.18 -28.88
C PHE A 332 16.93 10.27 -30.09
N PHE A 333 15.80 9.57 -30.28
CA PHE A 333 15.66 8.59 -31.37
C PHE A 333 15.36 9.24 -32.73
N GLN A 334 14.61 10.35 -32.77
CA GLN A 334 14.17 11.11 -33.96
C GLN A 334 13.31 10.33 -34.98
N ASN A 335 13.42 9.00 -35.01
CA ASN A 335 12.57 8.07 -35.72
C ASN A 335 11.42 7.62 -34.80
N GLU A 336 10.20 8.02 -35.15
CA GLU A 336 8.96 7.77 -34.40
C GLU A 336 8.72 6.27 -34.10
N GLU A 337 9.15 5.35 -34.98
CA GLU A 337 9.00 3.91 -34.75
C GLU A 337 9.99 3.41 -33.70
N LEU A 338 11.25 3.84 -33.75
CA LEU A 338 12.26 3.47 -32.74
C LEU A 338 11.97 4.13 -31.39
N PHE A 339 11.57 5.41 -31.40
CA PHE A 339 11.07 6.13 -30.23
C PHE A 339 9.95 5.34 -29.54
N ARG A 340 8.86 5.03 -30.25
CA ARG A 340 7.70 4.35 -29.67
C ARG A 340 8.04 2.94 -29.18
N LYS A 341 8.94 2.22 -29.86
CA LYS A 341 9.45 0.91 -29.41
C LYS A 341 10.27 1.02 -28.12
N ALA A 342 11.22 1.96 -28.05
CA ALA A 342 12.07 2.17 -26.88
C ALA A 342 11.28 2.65 -25.65
N TYR A 343 10.39 3.63 -25.86
CA TYR A 343 9.64 4.25 -24.77
C TYR A 343 8.58 3.31 -24.18
N GLU A 344 7.87 2.52 -25.01
CA GLU A 344 6.92 1.51 -24.53
C GLU A 344 7.62 0.47 -23.62
N CYS A 345 8.79 -0.01 -24.04
CA CYS A 345 9.63 -0.92 -23.25
C CYS A 345 9.95 -0.36 -21.85
N VAL A 346 10.32 0.92 -21.75
CA VAL A 346 10.66 1.57 -20.47
C VAL A 346 9.42 1.89 -19.64
N ARG A 347 8.35 2.40 -20.27
CA ARG A 347 7.09 2.78 -19.60
C ARG A 347 6.39 1.60 -18.93
N VAL A 348 6.50 0.39 -19.49
CA VAL A 348 5.92 -0.83 -18.88
C VAL A 348 6.63 -1.22 -17.57
N ASN A 349 7.91 -0.85 -17.39
CA ASN A 349 8.70 -1.18 -16.20
C ASN A 349 8.85 0.05 -15.28
N GLU A 350 8.06 0.07 -14.21
CA GLU A 350 7.97 1.15 -13.22
C GLU A 350 9.35 1.56 -12.64
N THR A 351 10.25 0.60 -12.41
CA THR A 351 11.61 0.87 -11.92
C THR A 351 12.45 1.62 -12.96
N LEU A 352 12.32 1.27 -14.25
CA LEU A 352 13.08 1.92 -15.33
C LEU A 352 12.55 3.32 -15.64
N ILE A 353 11.24 3.51 -15.74
CA ILE A 353 10.65 4.84 -16.00
C ILE A 353 10.93 5.81 -14.83
N THR A 354 10.89 5.30 -13.59
CA THR A 354 11.31 6.05 -12.40
C THR A 354 12.79 6.41 -12.48
N ALA A 355 13.68 5.44 -12.77
CA ALA A 355 15.11 5.71 -12.88
C ALA A 355 15.45 6.67 -14.04
N CYS A 356 14.74 6.61 -15.17
CA CYS A 356 14.87 7.55 -16.28
C CYS A 356 14.42 8.98 -15.95
N SER A 357 13.77 9.21 -14.80
CA SER A 357 13.58 10.58 -14.29
C SER A 357 14.92 11.25 -13.96
N ILE A 358 16.01 10.49 -13.76
CA ILE A 358 17.38 11.02 -13.68
C ILE A 358 17.95 11.11 -15.12
N PRO A 359 18.30 12.32 -15.63
CA PRO A 359 18.68 12.51 -17.03
C PRO A 359 19.84 11.64 -17.53
N VAL A 360 20.87 11.39 -16.71
CA VAL A 360 21.99 10.52 -17.12
C VAL A 360 21.56 9.06 -17.29
N ILE A 361 20.63 8.56 -16.46
CA ILE A 361 20.09 7.20 -16.61
C ILE A 361 19.23 7.12 -17.89
N CYS A 362 18.39 8.14 -18.11
CA CYS A 362 17.59 8.27 -19.32
C CYS A 362 18.47 8.17 -20.58
N TRP A 363 19.57 8.93 -20.62
CA TRP A 363 20.52 8.92 -21.73
C TRP A 363 21.21 7.55 -21.94
N ILE A 364 21.62 6.85 -20.87
CA ILE A 364 22.23 5.50 -20.98
C ILE A 364 21.21 4.50 -21.54
N ILE A 365 19.98 4.48 -21.01
CA ILE A 365 18.92 3.57 -21.46
C ILE A 365 18.58 3.82 -22.94
N CYS A 366 18.48 5.08 -23.38
CA CYS A 366 18.30 5.39 -24.80
C CYS A 366 19.48 4.89 -25.66
N THR A 367 20.71 4.95 -25.15
CA THR A 367 21.92 4.48 -25.85
C THR A 367 21.95 2.95 -25.98
N VAL A 368 21.72 2.22 -24.88
CA VAL A 368 21.58 0.74 -24.87
C VAL A 368 20.52 0.29 -25.89
N MET A 369 19.34 0.90 -25.84
CA MET A 369 18.23 0.62 -26.78
C MET A 369 18.64 0.83 -28.24
N ARG A 370 19.33 1.94 -28.54
CA ARG A 370 19.81 2.28 -29.89
C ARG A 370 20.81 1.25 -30.43
N GLU A 371 21.74 0.79 -29.60
CA GLU A 371 22.72 -0.24 -29.97
C GLU A 371 22.06 -1.61 -30.17
N ARG A 372 21.08 -1.97 -29.32
CA ARG A 372 20.27 -3.19 -29.48
C ARG A 372 19.46 -3.19 -30.78
N PHE A 373 18.79 -2.09 -31.13
CA PHE A 373 18.06 -1.98 -32.40
C PHE A 373 18.98 -1.99 -33.63
N SER A 374 20.18 -1.39 -33.54
CA SER A 374 21.18 -1.39 -34.63
C SER A 374 21.67 -2.81 -35.00
N ASN A 375 21.62 -3.75 -34.05
CA ASN A 375 21.97 -5.15 -34.25
C ASN A 375 20.81 -6.04 -34.75
N GLY A 376 19.65 -5.46 -35.08
CA GLY A 376 18.52 -6.18 -35.68
C GLY A 376 17.72 -7.06 -34.73
N ALA A 377 17.85 -6.86 -33.42
CA ALA A 377 17.02 -7.54 -32.41
C ALA A 377 15.55 -7.09 -32.50
N ASP A 378 14.61 -8.02 -32.28
CA ASP A 378 13.18 -7.70 -32.20
C ASP A 378 12.85 -7.12 -30.81
N VAL A 379 11.81 -6.29 -30.73
CA VAL A 379 11.42 -5.53 -29.53
C VAL A 379 11.19 -6.47 -28.33
N THR A 380 10.65 -7.67 -28.59
CA THR A 380 10.43 -8.70 -27.57
C THR A 380 11.71 -9.29 -26.98
N SER A 381 12.85 -9.20 -27.65
CA SER A 381 14.15 -9.68 -27.14
C SER A 381 15.04 -8.55 -26.60
N VAL A 382 14.57 -7.30 -26.61
CA VAL A 382 15.33 -6.14 -26.09
C VAL A 382 15.19 -5.99 -24.57
N LEU A 383 14.02 -6.33 -24.00
CA LEU A 383 13.79 -6.42 -22.55
C LEU A 383 13.17 -7.76 -22.15
N GLU A 384 13.90 -8.87 -22.31
CA GLU A 384 13.37 -10.20 -21.92
C GLU A 384 13.22 -10.37 -20.41
N THR A 385 14.04 -9.68 -19.61
CA THR A 385 13.98 -9.65 -18.14
C THR A 385 14.42 -8.26 -17.65
N SER A 386 14.28 -7.96 -16.36
CA SER A 386 14.84 -6.73 -15.77
C SER A 386 16.36 -6.80 -15.64
N THR A 387 16.91 -7.96 -15.26
CA THR A 387 18.37 -8.12 -15.03
C THR A 387 19.21 -7.83 -16.26
N SER A 388 18.77 -8.21 -17.47
CA SER A 388 19.51 -7.93 -18.71
C SER A 388 19.76 -6.44 -18.93
N ILE A 389 18.86 -5.60 -18.43
CA ILE A 389 18.90 -4.14 -18.57
C ILE A 389 19.98 -3.55 -17.67
N TYR A 390 20.16 -4.10 -16.47
CA TYR A 390 21.25 -3.72 -15.57
C TYR A 390 22.60 -4.24 -16.07
N VAL A 391 22.65 -5.46 -16.63
CA VAL A 391 23.86 -5.98 -17.30
C VAL A 391 24.28 -5.09 -18.47
N ASP A 392 23.35 -4.71 -19.35
CA ASP A 392 23.64 -3.82 -20.48
C ASP A 392 24.05 -2.42 -20.02
N PHE A 393 23.29 -1.82 -19.08
CA PHE A 393 23.59 -0.50 -18.51
C PHE A 393 24.98 -0.45 -17.87
N VAL A 394 25.35 -1.48 -17.10
CA VAL A 394 26.68 -1.61 -16.49
C VAL A 394 27.75 -1.83 -17.57
N SER A 395 27.48 -2.62 -18.60
CA SER A 395 28.39 -2.79 -19.75
C SER A 395 28.69 -1.46 -20.44
N THR A 396 27.65 -0.70 -20.83
CA THR A 396 27.79 0.62 -21.48
C THR A 396 28.53 1.61 -20.58
N LEU A 397 28.28 1.64 -19.26
CA LEU A 397 29.04 2.50 -18.34
C LEU A 397 30.52 2.08 -18.22
N LEU A 398 30.81 0.78 -18.14
CA LEU A 398 32.18 0.26 -18.12
C LEU A 398 32.93 0.60 -19.42
N GLU A 399 32.24 0.51 -20.56
CA GLU A 399 32.82 0.74 -21.88
C GLU A 399 33.01 2.21 -22.24
N HIS A 400 32.17 3.14 -21.76
CA HIS A 400 32.26 4.56 -22.11
C HIS A 400 32.79 5.47 -20.98
N HIS A 401 32.55 5.14 -19.71
CA HIS A 401 32.83 6.04 -18.59
C HIS A 401 33.93 5.53 -17.64
N CYS A 402 34.20 4.22 -17.61
CA CYS A 402 35.27 3.67 -16.75
C CYS A 402 36.65 3.58 -17.41
N GLN A 403 36.83 3.98 -18.68
CA GLN A 403 38.10 3.85 -19.41
C GLN A 403 39.28 4.62 -18.76
N GLY A 404 39.00 5.65 -17.96
CA GLY A 404 40.02 6.46 -17.26
C GLY A 404 40.39 5.97 -15.86
N LEU A 405 39.72 4.95 -15.32
CA LEU A 405 39.94 4.48 -13.95
C LEU A 405 41.22 3.62 -13.85
N SER A 406 41.93 3.74 -12.73
CA SER A 406 43.18 3.00 -12.46
C SER A 406 42.98 1.52 -12.09
N GLN A 407 41.73 1.10 -11.87
CA GLN A 407 41.35 -0.27 -11.53
C GLN A 407 40.91 -1.06 -12.77
N SER A 408 41.20 -2.38 -12.81
CA SER A 408 40.65 -3.25 -13.84
C SER A 408 39.16 -3.52 -13.59
N VAL A 409 38.37 -3.70 -14.65
CA VAL A 409 36.91 -3.95 -14.57
C VAL A 409 36.54 -5.04 -13.53
N PRO A 410 37.20 -6.22 -13.45
CA PRO A 410 36.87 -7.23 -12.45
C PRO A 410 37.29 -6.90 -11.01
N SER A 411 38.19 -5.93 -10.81
CA SER A 411 38.51 -5.40 -9.47
C SER A 411 37.49 -4.33 -9.05
N LEU A 412 37.14 -3.42 -9.96
CA LEU A 412 36.13 -2.37 -9.76
C LEU A 412 34.76 -2.96 -9.40
N LEU A 413 34.29 -3.94 -10.17
CA LEU A 413 33.01 -4.62 -9.92
C LEU A 413 33.01 -5.40 -8.59
N ARG A 414 34.17 -5.92 -8.16
CA ARG A 414 34.29 -6.61 -6.86
C ARG A 414 34.24 -5.62 -5.69
N SER A 415 34.95 -4.48 -5.78
CA SER A 415 34.88 -3.42 -4.76
C SER A 415 33.48 -2.80 -4.66
N LEU A 416 32.82 -2.51 -5.79
CA LEU A 416 31.42 -2.07 -5.81
C LEU A 416 30.49 -3.11 -5.18
N GLY A 417 30.69 -4.39 -5.51
CA GLY A 417 29.94 -5.51 -4.96
C GLY A 417 30.10 -5.69 -3.44
N GLN A 418 31.31 -5.49 -2.91
CA GLN A 418 31.59 -5.52 -1.47
C GLN A 418 30.93 -4.37 -0.72
N LEU A 419 31.02 -3.14 -1.24
CA LEU A 419 30.33 -1.98 -0.67
C LEU A 419 28.80 -2.18 -0.69
N ALA A 420 28.29 -2.72 -1.80
CA ALA A 420 26.87 -3.02 -1.97
C ALA A 420 26.37 -4.08 -0.99
N GLU A 421 27.03 -5.24 -0.88
CA GLU A 421 26.67 -6.27 0.11
C GLU A 421 26.63 -5.67 1.52
N ARG A 422 27.68 -4.94 1.91
CA ARG A 422 27.76 -4.32 3.23
C ARG A 422 26.56 -3.41 3.49
N GLY A 423 26.14 -2.62 2.50
CA GLY A 423 24.91 -1.82 2.56
C GLY A 423 23.64 -2.65 2.72
N MET A 424 23.48 -3.73 1.96
CA MET A 424 22.31 -4.61 2.05
C MET A 424 22.20 -5.33 3.41
N LEU A 425 23.33 -5.77 3.98
CA LEU A 425 23.40 -6.43 5.29
C LEU A 425 23.22 -5.45 6.46
N GLU A 426 23.86 -4.27 6.42
CA GLU A 426 23.74 -3.23 7.46
C GLU A 426 22.46 -2.37 7.30
N GLN A 427 21.64 -2.62 6.27
CA GLN A 427 20.45 -1.83 5.89
C GLN A 427 20.77 -0.34 5.64
N GLN A 428 21.93 -0.08 5.03
CA GLN A 428 22.44 1.24 4.68
C GLN A 428 22.36 1.49 3.17
N VAL A 429 21.90 2.69 2.81
CA VAL A 429 21.92 3.23 1.43
C VAL A 429 22.92 4.38 1.31
N LEU A 430 23.36 4.91 2.46
CA LEU A 430 24.29 6.03 2.58
C LEU A 430 25.54 5.53 3.33
N PHE A 431 26.71 5.67 2.71
CA PHE A 431 28.00 5.23 3.22
C PHE A 431 28.86 6.43 3.59
N ASP A 432 29.58 6.37 4.72
CA ASP A 432 30.54 7.40 5.07
C ASP A 432 31.77 7.37 4.15
N GLU A 433 32.37 8.53 3.91
CA GLU A 433 33.54 8.68 3.02
C GLU A 433 34.68 7.70 3.34
N LYS A 434 34.95 7.42 4.62
CA LYS A 434 36.01 6.50 5.01
C LYS A 434 35.67 5.06 4.60
N THR A 435 34.46 4.57 4.90
CA THR A 435 33.96 3.25 4.45
C THR A 435 34.14 3.06 2.94
N VAL A 436 33.93 4.10 2.15
CA VAL A 436 34.02 4.01 0.69
C VAL A 436 35.47 4.03 0.21
N TYR A 437 36.33 4.93 0.72
CA TYR A 437 37.77 4.95 0.39
C TYR A 437 38.52 3.71 0.92
N ASP A 438 38.08 3.11 2.03
CA ASP A 438 38.58 1.82 2.53
C ASP A 438 38.27 0.65 1.55
N THR A 439 37.34 0.83 0.59
CA THR A 439 36.84 -0.22 -0.33
C THR A 439 37.14 0.07 -1.82
N ILE A 440 37.14 1.33 -2.25
CA ILE A 440 37.23 1.78 -3.65
C ILE A 440 38.32 2.86 -3.76
N SER A 441 39.28 2.67 -4.68
CA SER A 441 40.48 3.55 -4.78
C SER A 441 40.22 4.93 -5.37
N ASP A 442 39.18 5.08 -6.21
CA ASP A 442 38.66 6.37 -6.66
C ASP A 442 37.12 6.34 -6.61
N PRO A 443 36.51 6.82 -5.51
CA PRO A 443 35.06 6.94 -5.39
C PRO A 443 34.48 8.15 -6.15
N ALA A 444 35.29 9.13 -6.51
CA ALA A 444 34.83 10.41 -7.07
C ALA A 444 34.70 10.37 -8.60
N GLY A 445 35.59 9.65 -9.27
CA GLY A 445 35.50 9.34 -10.70
C GLY A 445 34.56 8.17 -11.05
N ASN A 446 33.95 7.52 -10.06
CA ASN A 446 33.15 6.31 -10.26
C ASN A 446 31.69 6.63 -10.70
N PRO A 447 31.25 6.24 -11.91
CA PRO A 447 29.93 6.63 -12.42
C PRO A 447 28.74 5.96 -11.70
N PHE A 448 28.98 4.92 -10.90
CA PHE A 448 27.93 4.20 -10.16
C PHE A 448 27.63 4.79 -8.78
N LEU A 449 28.45 5.74 -8.29
CA LEU A 449 28.36 6.34 -6.96
C LEU A 449 28.11 7.85 -7.01
N PHE A 450 27.31 8.36 -6.09
CA PHE A 450 27.02 9.79 -5.94
C PHE A 450 27.54 10.33 -4.59
N LYS A 451 28.53 11.24 -4.62
CA LYS A 451 28.97 12.05 -3.46
C LYS A 451 27.93 13.12 -3.11
N PHE A 452 27.59 13.25 -1.83
CA PHE A 452 26.80 14.35 -1.26
C PHE A 452 27.25 14.69 0.18
N LEU A 453 27.07 15.93 0.63
CA LEU A 453 27.41 16.35 1.99
C LEU A 453 26.18 16.28 2.89
N LEU A 454 26.19 15.39 3.89
CA LEU A 454 25.12 15.28 4.88
C LEU A 454 25.39 16.25 6.05
N LYS A 455 24.47 17.19 6.27
CA LYS A 455 24.59 18.16 7.36
C LYS A 455 24.00 17.65 8.67
N ARG A 456 24.85 17.12 9.55
CA ARG A 456 24.48 16.83 10.95
C ARG A 456 24.59 18.11 11.78
N LYS A 457 24.08 18.09 13.02
CA LYS A 457 23.74 19.31 13.81
C LYS A 457 24.88 20.32 14.05
N ILE A 458 26.15 19.92 13.89
CA ILE A 458 27.34 20.77 14.13
C ILE A 458 28.37 20.65 12.97
N HIS A 459 28.33 19.58 12.18
CA HIS A 459 29.33 19.27 11.15
C HIS A 459 28.66 18.79 9.85
N GLN A 460 29.28 19.09 8.71
CA GLN A 460 29.01 18.41 7.45
C GLN A 460 29.89 17.16 7.37
N GLU A 461 29.31 16.04 6.94
CA GLU A 461 30.01 14.78 6.73
C GLU A 461 29.83 14.39 5.26
N THR A 462 30.92 14.05 4.57
CA THR A 462 30.82 13.48 3.22
C THR A 462 30.20 12.09 3.30
N MET A 463 29.20 11.86 2.45
CA MET A 463 28.52 10.60 2.28
C MET A 463 28.46 10.24 0.79
N PHE A 464 28.34 8.95 0.51
CA PHE A 464 28.11 8.42 -0.82
C PHE A 464 26.88 7.53 -0.83
N SER A 465 26.21 7.40 -1.97
CA SER A 465 25.22 6.34 -2.23
C SER A 465 25.49 5.72 -3.59
N PHE A 466 24.90 4.55 -3.85
CA PHE A 466 24.68 4.13 -5.23
C PHE A 466 23.71 5.09 -5.93
N MET A 467 23.82 5.15 -7.25
CA MET A 467 22.96 5.97 -8.12
C MET A 467 21.44 5.69 -7.98
N HIS A 468 21.06 4.46 -7.61
CA HIS A 468 19.73 4.08 -7.12
C HIS A 468 19.87 2.77 -6.31
N LEU A 469 18.92 2.47 -5.41
CA LEU A 469 18.98 1.28 -4.54
C LEU A 469 19.08 -0.03 -5.35
N SER A 470 18.40 -0.12 -6.49
CA SER A 470 18.47 -1.30 -7.36
C SER A 470 19.85 -1.58 -7.96
N PHE A 471 20.74 -0.57 -8.04
CA PHE A 471 22.15 -0.82 -8.39
C PHE A 471 22.92 -1.43 -7.22
N GLN A 472 22.59 -1.07 -5.97
CA GLN A 472 23.14 -1.75 -4.79
C GLN A 472 22.69 -3.23 -4.78
N GLU A 473 21.39 -3.48 -4.97
CA GLU A 473 20.83 -4.83 -5.08
C GLU A 473 21.49 -5.65 -6.21
N PHE A 474 21.66 -5.06 -7.39
CA PHE A 474 22.34 -5.68 -8.53
C PHE A 474 23.82 -5.96 -8.24
N PHE A 475 24.57 -5.01 -7.67
CA PHE A 475 25.98 -5.21 -7.36
C PHE A 475 26.20 -6.24 -6.25
N THR A 476 25.27 -6.40 -5.28
CA THR A 476 25.31 -7.53 -4.33
C THR A 476 25.08 -8.87 -5.04
N ALA A 477 24.12 -8.96 -5.96
CA ALA A 477 23.89 -10.19 -6.73
C ALA A 477 25.11 -10.54 -7.60
N LEU A 478 25.64 -9.56 -8.33
CA LEU A 478 26.85 -9.71 -9.14
C LEU A 478 28.07 -10.08 -8.29
N TYR A 479 28.20 -9.55 -7.07
CA TYR A 479 29.28 -9.93 -6.16
C TYR A 479 29.29 -11.43 -5.87
N TYR A 480 28.13 -12.01 -5.55
CA TYR A 480 28.03 -13.43 -5.20
C TYR A 480 28.39 -14.34 -6.38
N VAL A 481 28.06 -13.92 -7.62
CA VAL A 481 28.44 -14.63 -8.85
C VAL A 481 29.95 -14.58 -9.14
N LEU A 482 30.65 -13.57 -8.61
CA LEU A 482 32.09 -13.28 -8.82
C LEU A 482 33.01 -13.67 -7.64
N LEU A 483 32.46 -14.36 -6.64
CA LEU A 483 33.20 -15.01 -5.56
C LEU A 483 33.73 -16.38 -6.02
N ASP A 484 34.60 -16.98 -5.20
CA ASP A 484 34.95 -18.40 -5.36
C ASP A 484 33.73 -19.31 -5.11
N GLU A 485 33.78 -20.53 -5.63
CA GLU A 485 32.66 -21.47 -5.63
C GLU A 485 32.18 -21.89 -4.22
N GLU A 486 33.04 -21.82 -3.20
CA GLU A 486 32.67 -22.19 -1.83
C GLU A 486 31.95 -21.03 -1.12
N GLU A 487 32.55 -19.84 -1.14
CA GLU A 487 31.97 -18.63 -0.55
C GLU A 487 30.69 -18.20 -1.28
N SER A 488 30.67 -18.27 -2.62
CA SER A 488 29.47 -18.06 -3.47
C SER A 488 28.28 -18.86 -2.96
N GLN A 489 28.42 -20.20 -2.87
CA GLN A 489 27.33 -21.05 -2.43
C GLN A 489 26.96 -20.82 -0.97
N ARG A 490 27.91 -20.42 -0.11
CA ARG A 490 27.63 -20.07 1.29
C ARG A 490 26.74 -18.82 1.37
N LYS A 491 27.15 -17.74 0.71
CA LYS A 491 26.41 -16.46 0.63
C LYS A 491 25.01 -16.63 0.04
N VAL A 492 24.88 -17.38 -1.05
CA VAL A 492 23.58 -17.66 -1.69
C VAL A 492 22.68 -18.49 -0.75
N ARG A 493 23.19 -19.53 -0.08
CA ARG A 493 22.38 -20.32 0.87
C ARG A 493 21.94 -19.50 2.09
N GLU A 494 22.78 -18.60 2.59
CA GLU A 494 22.44 -17.67 3.68
C GLU A 494 21.36 -16.65 3.26
N LEU A 495 21.47 -16.09 2.05
CA LEU A 495 20.46 -15.20 1.45
C LEU A 495 19.09 -15.89 1.32
N LEU A 496 19.05 -17.06 0.68
CA LEU A 496 17.81 -17.82 0.44
C LEU A 496 17.14 -18.25 1.74
N HIS A 497 17.91 -18.74 2.73
CA HIS A 497 17.39 -19.08 4.05
C HIS A 497 16.88 -17.85 4.82
N THR A 498 17.53 -16.69 4.69
CA THR A 498 17.08 -15.44 5.34
C THR A 498 15.75 -14.96 4.76
N VAL A 499 15.59 -15.01 3.43
CA VAL A 499 14.33 -14.63 2.77
C VAL A 499 13.22 -15.63 3.07
N GLU A 500 13.47 -16.95 3.01
CA GLU A 500 12.46 -17.95 3.38
C GLU A 500 12.05 -17.82 4.85
N ARG A 501 13.00 -17.61 5.76
CA ARG A 501 12.72 -17.33 7.18
C ARG A 501 11.85 -16.08 7.33
N GLY A 502 12.10 -15.02 6.57
CA GLY A 502 11.25 -13.83 6.53
C GLY A 502 9.83 -14.11 6.02
N TRP A 503 9.67 -14.96 5.01
CA TRP A 503 8.35 -15.37 4.51
C TRP A 503 7.60 -16.24 5.53
N ALA A 504 8.26 -17.22 6.14
CA ALA A 504 7.73 -17.95 7.29
C ALA A 504 7.41 -17.03 8.48
N LEU A 505 8.13 -15.91 8.63
CA LEU A 505 7.86 -14.83 9.58
C LEU A 505 6.78 -13.81 9.10
N SER A 506 6.20 -13.99 7.92
CA SER A 506 4.98 -13.27 7.49
C SER A 506 3.68 -14.08 7.64
N CYS A 507 3.70 -15.42 7.49
CA CYS A 507 2.48 -16.24 7.35
C CYS A 507 1.81 -16.78 8.65
N TRP A 508 2.22 -16.38 9.86
CA TRP A 508 1.61 -16.74 11.15
C TRP A 508 1.08 -15.45 11.79
N SER A 509 -0.13 -15.50 12.35
CA SER A 509 -0.86 -14.35 12.90
C SER A 509 -0.55 -13.99 14.36
N ASP A 510 0.24 -14.82 15.06
CA ASP A 510 0.52 -14.68 16.49
C ASP A 510 2.04 -14.61 16.73
N ARG A 511 2.57 -13.41 16.99
CA ARG A 511 4.02 -13.13 17.05
C ARG A 511 4.40 -11.95 17.95
N ASP A 512 5.65 -12.00 18.42
CA ASP A 512 6.33 -10.90 19.08
C ASP A 512 6.78 -9.82 18.06
N PHE A 513 5.85 -8.90 17.75
CA PHE A 513 5.93 -7.88 16.69
C PHE A 513 7.32 -7.24 16.51
N SER A 514 7.95 -6.83 17.60
CA SER A 514 9.18 -6.01 17.54
C SER A 514 10.39 -6.68 16.87
N LYS A 515 10.44 -8.03 16.84
CA LYS A 515 11.54 -8.75 16.18
C LYS A 515 11.14 -9.35 14.84
N ALA A 516 9.93 -9.91 14.74
CA ALA A 516 9.42 -10.46 13.48
C ALA A 516 9.41 -9.40 12.37
N ASP A 517 8.91 -8.19 12.66
CA ASP A 517 8.79 -7.11 11.67
C ASP A 517 10.15 -6.61 11.13
N VAL A 518 11.25 -6.81 11.87
CA VAL A 518 12.60 -6.46 11.40
C VAL A 518 13.12 -7.52 10.42
N GLU A 519 12.93 -8.81 10.76
CA GLU A 519 13.35 -9.91 9.90
C GLU A 519 12.49 -9.99 8.61
N VAL A 520 11.18 -9.70 8.69
CA VAL A 520 10.28 -9.58 7.52
C VAL A 520 10.69 -8.43 6.60
N ARG A 521 11.01 -7.25 7.16
CA ARG A 521 11.49 -6.09 6.36
C ARG A 521 12.85 -6.36 5.72
N HIS A 522 13.77 -7.02 6.43
CA HIS A 522 15.06 -7.40 5.89
C HIS A 522 14.92 -8.40 4.73
N ALA A 523 14.03 -9.39 4.85
CA ALA A 523 13.73 -10.30 3.75
C ALA A 523 13.13 -9.57 2.52
N LYS A 524 12.21 -8.63 2.72
CA LYS A 524 11.67 -7.80 1.61
C LYS A 524 12.75 -6.92 0.93
N LEU A 525 13.76 -6.45 1.69
CA LEU A 525 14.93 -5.74 1.14
C LEU A 525 15.89 -6.66 0.35
N LEU A 526 15.99 -7.93 0.73
CA LEU A 526 16.88 -8.90 0.09
C LEU A 526 16.28 -9.60 -1.14
N GLN A 527 14.95 -9.56 -1.31
CA GLN A 527 14.25 -10.18 -2.43
C GLN A 527 14.77 -9.75 -3.83
N PRO A 528 15.04 -8.46 -4.13
CA PRO A 528 15.59 -8.06 -5.42
C PRO A 528 16.95 -8.67 -5.77
N VAL A 529 17.80 -8.95 -4.76
CA VAL A 529 19.09 -9.63 -4.95
C VAL A 529 18.89 -11.02 -5.54
N ILE A 530 17.84 -11.75 -5.12
CA ILE A 530 17.50 -13.07 -5.66
C ILE A 530 17.00 -12.98 -7.11
N LEU A 531 16.25 -11.93 -7.47
CA LEU A 531 15.81 -11.70 -8.87
C LEU A 531 17.01 -11.45 -9.78
N PHE A 532 17.96 -10.60 -9.36
CA PHE A 532 19.19 -10.37 -10.11
C PHE A 532 20.07 -11.63 -10.20
N LEU A 533 20.16 -12.44 -9.14
CA LEU A 533 20.84 -13.75 -9.22
C LEU A 533 20.19 -14.69 -10.23
N CYS A 534 18.84 -14.74 -10.27
CA CYS A 534 18.10 -15.53 -11.27
C CYS A 534 18.43 -15.09 -12.70
N GLY A 535 18.45 -13.79 -12.99
CA GLY A 535 18.78 -13.26 -14.31
C GLY A 535 20.25 -13.42 -14.70
N LEU A 536 21.19 -13.27 -13.75
CA LEU A 536 22.63 -13.46 -13.98
C LEU A 536 22.99 -14.92 -14.29
N CYS A 537 22.18 -15.90 -13.86
CA CYS A 537 22.33 -17.30 -14.27
C CYS A 537 21.88 -17.61 -15.70
N LYS A 538 21.30 -16.66 -16.47
CA LYS A 538 20.91 -16.90 -17.87
C LYS A 538 22.17 -17.13 -18.73
N LYS A 539 22.25 -18.30 -19.36
CA LYS A 539 23.43 -18.81 -20.09
C LYS A 539 23.95 -17.93 -21.24
N GLU A 540 23.12 -17.01 -21.74
CA GLU A 540 23.47 -16.04 -22.78
C GLU A 540 24.28 -14.85 -22.23
N TRP A 541 24.04 -14.42 -20.98
CA TRP A 541 24.79 -13.32 -20.36
C TRP A 541 26.16 -13.78 -19.85
N ILE A 542 26.25 -15.05 -19.43
CA ILE A 542 27.51 -15.70 -19.01
C ILE A 542 28.57 -15.58 -20.12
N SER A 543 28.21 -15.85 -21.38
CA SER A 543 29.13 -15.76 -22.51
C SER A 543 29.28 -14.38 -23.15
N SER A 544 28.33 -13.45 -22.97
CA SER A 544 28.42 -12.11 -23.58
C SER A 544 29.02 -11.05 -22.66
N PHE A 545 28.83 -11.14 -21.34
CA PHE A 545 29.34 -10.16 -20.37
C PHE A 545 30.57 -10.68 -19.61
N PHE A 546 30.49 -11.85 -19.00
CA PHE A 546 31.55 -12.36 -18.13
C PHE A 546 32.79 -12.79 -18.94
N GLU A 547 32.62 -13.49 -20.07
CA GLU A 547 33.75 -13.79 -20.98
C GLU A 547 34.40 -12.52 -21.55
N LYS A 548 33.60 -11.52 -21.96
CA LYS A 548 34.08 -10.22 -22.49
C LYS A 548 34.99 -9.47 -21.51
N HIS A 549 34.78 -9.65 -20.21
CA HIS A 549 35.57 -9.03 -19.15
C HIS A 549 36.51 -10.01 -18.41
N ASN A 550 36.76 -11.21 -18.95
CA ASN A 550 37.61 -12.26 -18.36
C ASN A 550 37.22 -12.63 -16.90
N MET A 551 35.92 -12.81 -16.65
CA MET A 551 35.37 -13.10 -15.32
C MET A 551 34.94 -14.56 -15.20
N THR A 552 35.30 -15.21 -14.10
CA THR A 552 34.85 -16.58 -13.79
C THR A 552 33.51 -16.56 -13.05
N VAL A 553 32.55 -17.35 -13.50
CA VAL A 553 31.20 -17.48 -12.93
C VAL A 553 31.09 -18.75 -12.08
N SER A 554 30.54 -18.63 -10.87
CA SER A 554 30.22 -19.78 -10.02
C SER A 554 29.08 -20.63 -10.60
N VAL A 555 29.28 -21.95 -10.68
CA VAL A 555 28.47 -22.85 -11.52
C VAL A 555 27.23 -23.38 -10.80
N ASN A 556 27.29 -23.60 -9.48
CA ASN A 556 26.18 -24.24 -8.76
C ASN A 556 25.11 -23.27 -8.24
N ILE A 557 25.20 -21.95 -8.49
CA ILE A 557 24.18 -20.97 -8.08
C ILE A 557 22.82 -21.32 -8.71
N GLU A 558 22.79 -21.60 -10.01
CA GLU A 558 21.58 -21.96 -10.78
C GLU A 558 20.82 -23.12 -10.12
N THR A 559 21.54 -24.15 -9.66
CA THR A 559 20.97 -25.32 -9.00
C THR A 559 20.28 -24.97 -7.69
N HIS A 560 20.93 -24.20 -6.82
CA HIS A 560 20.37 -23.82 -5.51
C HIS A 560 19.14 -22.92 -5.67
N LEU A 561 19.16 -21.98 -6.62
CA LEU A 561 18.00 -21.14 -6.94
C LEU A 561 16.81 -22.01 -7.41
N LYS A 562 17.06 -22.97 -8.32
CA LYS A 562 16.02 -23.86 -8.85
C LYS A 562 15.43 -24.79 -7.78
N GLU A 563 16.25 -25.33 -6.88
CA GLU A 563 15.77 -26.15 -5.75
C GLU A 563 14.92 -25.33 -4.78
N TRP A 564 15.36 -24.13 -4.41
CA TRP A 564 14.63 -23.23 -3.52
C TRP A 564 13.31 -22.75 -4.13
N ILE A 565 13.28 -22.44 -5.43
CA ILE A 565 12.05 -22.08 -6.17
C ILE A 565 11.01 -23.20 -6.10
N ILE A 566 11.40 -24.46 -6.33
CA ILE A 566 10.48 -25.62 -6.24
C ILE A 566 9.93 -25.76 -4.82
N GLN A 567 10.79 -25.70 -3.80
CA GLN A 567 10.39 -25.83 -2.39
C GLN A 567 9.44 -24.70 -1.96
N CYS A 568 9.72 -23.46 -2.36
CA CYS A 568 8.93 -22.31 -1.99
C CYS A 568 7.60 -22.21 -2.73
N SER A 569 7.54 -22.57 -4.03
CA SER A 569 6.28 -22.51 -4.80
C SER A 569 5.19 -23.46 -4.27
N GLN A 570 5.60 -24.55 -3.62
CA GLN A 570 4.70 -25.50 -2.97
C GLN A 570 4.28 -25.04 -1.56
N ARG A 571 5.00 -24.08 -0.95
CA ARG A 571 4.86 -23.68 0.46
C ARG A 571 4.21 -22.31 0.66
N TYR A 572 4.33 -21.40 -0.30
CA TYR A 572 3.88 -20.01 -0.19
C TYR A 572 2.94 -19.60 -1.35
N GLN A 573 2.05 -18.64 -1.10
CA GLN A 573 1.02 -18.14 -2.02
C GLN A 573 0.93 -16.59 -1.95
N ASN A 574 0.04 -15.96 -2.71
CA ASN A 574 -0.12 -14.49 -2.78
C ASN A 574 1.21 -13.78 -3.13
N GLU A 575 1.66 -12.78 -2.35
CA GLU A 575 2.83 -11.93 -2.66
C GLU A 575 4.10 -12.74 -2.95
N HIS A 576 4.34 -13.79 -2.18
CA HIS A 576 5.51 -14.66 -2.34
C HIS A 576 5.45 -15.47 -3.63
N MET A 577 4.26 -15.90 -4.04
CA MET A 577 4.08 -16.61 -5.31
C MET A 577 4.23 -15.68 -6.51
N LEU A 578 3.75 -14.43 -6.42
CA LEU A 578 4.02 -13.41 -7.45
C LEU A 578 5.53 -13.20 -7.63
N PHE A 579 6.27 -13.11 -6.51
CA PHE A 579 7.72 -12.99 -6.54
C PHE A 579 8.42 -14.23 -7.14
N ILE A 580 7.97 -15.45 -6.81
CA ILE A 580 8.53 -16.68 -7.40
C ILE A 580 8.29 -16.74 -8.92
N LEU A 581 7.15 -16.23 -9.40
CA LEU A 581 6.87 -16.13 -10.83
C LEU A 581 7.81 -15.11 -11.53
N HIS A 582 8.15 -14.01 -10.85
CA HIS A 582 9.22 -13.10 -11.31
C HIS A 582 10.61 -13.80 -11.34
N CYS A 583 10.97 -14.61 -10.34
CA CYS A 583 12.22 -15.41 -10.39
C CYS A 583 12.25 -16.37 -11.59
N LEU A 584 11.13 -17.02 -11.91
CA LEU A 584 10.98 -17.91 -13.07
C LEU A 584 11.13 -17.17 -14.41
N TYR A 585 10.68 -15.91 -14.47
CA TYR A 585 10.81 -15.05 -15.64
C TYR A 585 12.23 -14.49 -15.82
N GLU A 586 12.91 -14.09 -14.73
CA GLU A 586 14.32 -13.71 -14.77
C GLU A 586 15.25 -14.88 -15.16
N LEU A 587 15.00 -16.11 -14.66
CA LEU A 587 15.70 -17.32 -15.13
C LEU A 587 15.46 -17.61 -16.62
N HIS A 588 14.30 -17.19 -17.15
CA HIS A 588 13.84 -17.34 -18.53
C HIS A 588 13.84 -18.78 -19.12
N GLU A 589 14.10 -19.81 -18.32
CA GLU A 589 14.20 -21.20 -18.79
C GLU A 589 12.82 -21.87 -18.93
N LYS A 590 12.26 -21.79 -20.12
CA LYS A 590 10.93 -22.30 -20.51
C LYS A 590 10.62 -23.73 -20.02
N SER A 591 11.59 -24.64 -20.06
CA SER A 591 11.47 -26.02 -19.56
C SER A 591 11.34 -26.12 -18.03
N PHE A 592 12.01 -25.23 -17.30
CA PHE A 592 11.92 -25.16 -15.84
C PHE A 592 10.61 -24.49 -15.40
N VAL A 593 10.19 -23.44 -16.10
CA VAL A 593 8.90 -22.76 -15.90
C VAL A 593 7.73 -23.75 -15.98
N GLY A 594 7.65 -24.54 -17.05
CA GLY A 594 6.62 -25.58 -17.19
C GLY A 594 6.66 -26.61 -16.05
N LYS A 595 7.85 -27.16 -15.75
CA LYS A 595 8.06 -28.14 -14.66
C LYS A 595 7.59 -27.64 -13.29
N VAL A 596 7.78 -26.35 -12.97
CA VAL A 596 7.34 -25.78 -11.69
C VAL A 596 5.82 -25.58 -11.69
N LEU A 597 5.26 -24.97 -12.73
CA LEU A 597 3.82 -24.69 -12.81
C LEU A 597 2.95 -25.94 -12.86
N GLU A 598 3.40 -27.00 -13.54
CA GLU A 598 2.70 -28.31 -13.60
C GLU A 598 2.63 -29.04 -12.25
N GLN A 599 3.40 -28.62 -11.24
CA GLN A 599 3.34 -29.16 -9.87
C GLN A 599 2.35 -28.40 -8.96
N LEU A 600 1.76 -27.30 -9.43
CA LEU A 600 0.91 -26.43 -8.61
C LEU A 600 -0.57 -26.70 -8.87
N ALA A 601 -1.26 -27.22 -7.84
CA ALA A 601 -2.71 -27.43 -7.90
C ALA A 601 -3.49 -26.11 -8.02
N SER A 602 -2.98 -25.03 -7.42
CA SER A 602 -3.61 -23.70 -7.46
C SER A 602 -2.58 -22.57 -7.36
N ILE A 603 -2.86 -21.46 -8.05
CA ILE A 603 -2.15 -20.19 -7.95
C ILE A 603 -3.18 -19.11 -7.58
N ASP A 604 -3.03 -18.50 -6.40
CA ASP A 604 -3.89 -17.40 -5.95
C ASP A 604 -3.12 -16.09 -5.86
N LEU A 605 -3.56 -15.13 -6.69
CA LEU A 605 -3.08 -13.74 -6.77
C LEU A 605 -4.26 -12.75 -6.64
N SER A 606 -5.45 -13.20 -6.22
CA SER A 606 -6.67 -12.37 -6.15
C SER A 606 -6.54 -11.17 -5.21
N ASN A 607 -5.73 -11.30 -4.16
CA ASN A 607 -5.45 -10.25 -3.18
C ASN A 607 -4.52 -9.14 -3.69
N ILE A 608 -3.94 -9.27 -4.90
CA ILE A 608 -2.98 -8.33 -5.46
C ILE A 608 -3.58 -7.71 -6.73
N LEU A 609 -3.62 -6.38 -6.81
CA LEU A 609 -3.89 -5.69 -8.07
C LEU A 609 -2.63 -5.72 -8.94
N LEU A 610 -2.63 -6.58 -9.95
CA LEU A 610 -1.46 -6.81 -10.80
C LEU A 610 -1.17 -5.60 -11.71
N LYS A 611 0.12 -5.26 -11.88
CA LYS A 611 0.60 -4.19 -12.76
C LYS A 611 0.78 -4.70 -14.20
N ASN A 612 0.99 -3.78 -15.15
CA ASN A 612 1.30 -4.14 -16.55
C ASN A 612 2.50 -5.09 -16.65
N ALA A 613 3.58 -4.82 -15.91
CA ALA A 613 4.78 -5.67 -15.87
C ALA A 613 4.47 -7.10 -15.36
N ASP A 614 3.70 -7.23 -14.27
CA ASP A 614 3.27 -8.53 -13.74
C ASP A 614 2.50 -9.30 -14.81
N CYS A 615 1.63 -8.64 -15.58
CA CYS A 615 0.82 -9.29 -16.60
C CYS A 615 1.65 -9.77 -17.82
N TRP A 616 2.74 -9.08 -18.17
CA TRP A 616 3.69 -9.57 -19.17
C TRP A 616 4.51 -10.76 -18.68
N MET A 617 4.97 -10.72 -17.42
CA MET A 617 5.66 -11.83 -16.75
C MET A 617 4.74 -13.07 -16.67
N LEU A 618 3.52 -12.91 -16.17
CA LEU A 618 2.53 -13.99 -16.02
C LEU A 618 2.15 -14.59 -17.37
N ARG A 619 2.06 -13.76 -18.43
CA ARG A 619 1.86 -14.24 -19.81
C ARG A 619 3.00 -15.17 -20.23
N PHE A 620 4.26 -14.81 -19.99
CA PHE A 620 5.39 -15.68 -20.27
C PHE A 620 5.32 -16.98 -19.46
N CYS A 621 5.07 -16.90 -18.15
CA CYS A 621 4.96 -18.07 -17.29
C CYS A 621 3.87 -19.05 -17.79
N PHE A 622 2.64 -18.57 -17.97
CA PHE A 622 1.50 -19.40 -18.32
C PHE A 622 1.48 -19.88 -19.79
N GLN A 623 2.16 -19.19 -20.72
CA GLN A 623 2.37 -19.68 -22.09
C GLN A 623 3.33 -20.88 -22.16
N ASN A 624 4.18 -21.08 -21.16
CA ASN A 624 5.11 -22.22 -21.07
C ASN A 624 4.58 -23.38 -20.18
N CYS A 625 3.31 -23.33 -19.77
CA CYS A 625 2.64 -24.39 -19.02
C CYS A 625 1.51 -25.02 -19.84
N VAL A 626 1.40 -26.35 -19.84
CA VAL A 626 0.37 -27.07 -20.62
C VAL A 626 -1.03 -26.90 -20.00
N ASN A 627 -1.13 -26.99 -18.67
CA ASN A 627 -2.39 -26.97 -17.93
C ASN A 627 -2.18 -26.49 -16.49
N ILE A 628 -2.95 -25.50 -16.03
CA ILE A 628 -2.92 -24.98 -14.66
C ILE A 628 -4.24 -25.36 -13.96
N GLY A 629 -4.17 -26.04 -12.82
CA GLY A 629 -5.36 -26.55 -12.13
C GLY A 629 -6.38 -25.46 -11.77
N LYS A 630 -5.97 -24.50 -10.94
CA LYS A 630 -6.82 -23.38 -10.51
C LYS A 630 -6.03 -22.07 -10.50
N LEU A 631 -6.56 -21.03 -11.16
CA LEU A 631 -5.95 -19.71 -11.22
C LEU A 631 -6.94 -18.64 -10.73
N ARG A 632 -6.50 -17.77 -9.82
CA ARG A 632 -7.30 -16.62 -9.33
C ARG A 632 -6.49 -15.33 -9.49
N LEU A 633 -7.01 -14.36 -10.25
CA LEU A 633 -6.34 -13.09 -10.54
C LEU A 633 -7.24 -11.87 -10.27
N ASN A 634 -6.61 -10.72 -10.05
CA ASN A 634 -7.25 -9.41 -9.95
C ASN A 634 -6.47 -8.40 -10.82
N ILE A 635 -7.12 -7.90 -11.88
CA ILE A 635 -6.49 -7.25 -13.04
C ILE A 635 -7.32 -6.07 -13.55
N THR A 636 -6.72 -5.21 -14.38
CA THR A 636 -7.47 -4.22 -15.18
C THR A 636 -7.92 -4.81 -16.52
N SER A 637 -8.84 -4.15 -17.22
CA SER A 637 -9.27 -4.54 -18.57
C SER A 637 -8.14 -4.46 -19.61
N ASP A 638 -7.17 -3.57 -19.41
CA ASP A 638 -6.00 -3.46 -20.29
C ASP A 638 -4.99 -4.58 -20.01
N ASN A 639 -4.82 -4.97 -18.74
CA ASN A 639 -4.07 -6.18 -18.37
C ASN A 639 -4.70 -7.46 -18.94
N LEU A 640 -6.04 -7.54 -19.01
CA LEU A 640 -6.76 -8.69 -19.57
C LEU A 640 -6.33 -8.97 -21.02
N LYS A 641 -6.10 -7.93 -21.83
CA LYS A 641 -5.64 -8.05 -23.23
C LYS A 641 -4.26 -8.72 -23.34
N ILE A 642 -3.36 -8.43 -22.40
CA ILE A 642 -2.02 -9.02 -22.34
C ILE A 642 -2.15 -10.52 -22.00
N LEU A 643 -2.93 -10.83 -20.97
CA LEU A 643 -3.05 -12.17 -20.41
C LEU A 643 -3.95 -13.12 -21.20
N GLN A 644 -4.92 -12.61 -21.98
CA GLN A 644 -5.98 -13.39 -22.63
C GLN A 644 -5.48 -14.68 -23.32
N SER A 645 -4.39 -14.59 -24.09
CA SER A 645 -3.81 -15.73 -24.82
C SER A 645 -3.29 -16.87 -23.92
N ALA A 646 -2.95 -16.55 -22.66
CA ALA A 646 -2.39 -17.47 -21.69
C ALA A 646 -3.46 -18.02 -20.72
N LEU A 647 -4.45 -17.20 -20.31
CA LEU A 647 -5.52 -17.62 -19.38
C LEU A 647 -6.32 -18.84 -19.84
N ILE A 648 -6.34 -19.10 -21.15
CA ILE A 648 -7.02 -20.26 -21.75
C ILE A 648 -6.38 -21.61 -21.36
N SER A 649 -5.18 -21.68 -20.78
CA SER A 649 -4.55 -22.93 -20.29
C SER A 649 -4.93 -23.33 -18.85
N CYS A 650 -5.90 -22.68 -18.21
CA CYS A 650 -6.34 -22.99 -16.85
C CYS A 650 -7.61 -23.85 -16.85
N GLU A 651 -7.74 -24.82 -15.93
CA GLU A 651 -9.00 -25.59 -15.79
C GLU A 651 -10.07 -24.83 -14.99
N GLU A 652 -9.68 -24.12 -13.94
CA GLU A 652 -10.57 -23.27 -13.14
C GLU A 652 -9.99 -21.85 -13.10
N LEU A 653 -10.79 -20.85 -13.47
CA LEU A 653 -10.32 -19.49 -13.66
C LEU A 653 -11.22 -18.47 -12.97
N TRP A 654 -10.69 -17.73 -12.01
CA TRP A 654 -11.39 -16.62 -11.37
C TRP A 654 -10.68 -15.32 -11.73
N LEU A 655 -11.42 -14.35 -12.26
CA LEU A 655 -10.95 -13.04 -12.66
C LEU A 655 -11.79 -11.96 -11.96
N LYS A 656 -11.12 -11.09 -11.21
CA LYS A 656 -11.66 -9.78 -10.86
C LYS A 656 -11.10 -8.77 -11.86
N VAL A 657 -11.97 -7.98 -12.48
CA VAL A 657 -11.61 -7.01 -13.53
C VAL A 657 -12.18 -5.65 -13.15
N ASP A 658 -11.44 -4.57 -13.39
CA ASP A 658 -11.90 -3.21 -13.06
C ASP A 658 -13.09 -2.72 -13.92
N HIS A 659 -13.25 -3.23 -15.15
CA HIS A 659 -14.44 -3.05 -15.99
C HIS A 659 -14.58 -4.12 -17.08
N ILE A 660 -15.84 -4.44 -17.47
CA ILE A 660 -16.14 -5.43 -18.54
C ILE A 660 -16.07 -4.77 -19.93
N THR A 661 -15.18 -5.27 -20.79
CA THR A 661 -14.92 -4.73 -22.14
C THR A 661 -15.22 -5.73 -23.27
N ASP A 662 -15.13 -5.29 -24.52
CA ASP A 662 -15.21 -6.17 -25.71
C ASP A 662 -14.24 -7.38 -25.62
N ASP A 663 -13.08 -7.20 -24.99
CA ASP A 663 -12.05 -8.24 -24.81
C ASP A 663 -12.55 -9.42 -23.95
N THR A 664 -13.51 -9.16 -23.06
CA THR A 664 -14.24 -10.20 -22.31
C THR A 664 -15.07 -11.09 -23.24
N GLY A 665 -15.70 -10.51 -24.27
CA GLY A 665 -16.42 -11.26 -25.29
C GLY A 665 -15.51 -12.22 -26.07
N ASP A 666 -14.29 -11.79 -26.39
CA ASP A 666 -13.30 -12.66 -27.05
C ASP A 666 -12.80 -13.79 -26.14
N LEU A 667 -12.65 -13.54 -24.83
CA LEU A 667 -12.33 -14.60 -23.87
C LEU A 667 -13.43 -15.67 -23.84
N ILE A 668 -14.70 -15.27 -23.81
CA ILE A 668 -15.85 -16.20 -23.86
C ILE A 668 -15.87 -16.97 -25.21
N SER A 669 -15.64 -16.29 -26.34
CA SER A 669 -15.48 -16.95 -27.65
C SER A 669 -14.28 -17.92 -27.71
N ALA A 670 -13.25 -17.74 -26.88
CA ALA A 670 -12.10 -18.64 -26.81
C ALA A 670 -12.42 -19.95 -26.06
N LEU A 671 -13.30 -19.93 -25.05
CA LEU A 671 -13.76 -21.13 -24.33
C LEU A 671 -14.38 -22.16 -25.28
N GLY A 672 -15.14 -21.69 -26.28
CA GLY A 672 -15.77 -22.54 -27.28
C GLY A 672 -14.78 -23.27 -28.22
N LYS A 673 -13.53 -22.82 -28.30
CA LYS A 673 -12.54 -23.30 -29.29
C LYS A 673 -11.73 -24.53 -28.84
N GLY A 674 -12.23 -25.30 -27.88
CA GLY A 674 -11.71 -26.63 -27.55
C GLY A 674 -10.72 -26.72 -26.40
N LYS A 675 -10.75 -25.78 -25.44
CA LYS A 675 -10.10 -25.95 -24.12
C LYS A 675 -11.15 -26.16 -23.02
N ILE A 676 -10.73 -26.71 -21.88
CA ILE A 676 -11.61 -27.12 -20.78
C ILE A 676 -11.42 -26.16 -19.61
N VAL A 677 -12.16 -25.05 -19.63
CA VAL A 677 -12.41 -24.27 -18.42
C VAL A 677 -13.71 -24.81 -17.80
N LYS A 678 -13.64 -25.36 -16.59
CA LYS A 678 -14.77 -25.90 -15.82
C LYS A 678 -15.67 -24.77 -15.32
N GLU A 679 -15.05 -23.73 -14.79
CA GLU A 679 -15.68 -22.54 -14.21
C GLU A 679 -14.84 -21.30 -14.54
N LEU A 680 -15.50 -20.26 -15.05
CA LEU A 680 -14.95 -18.91 -15.21
C LEU A 680 -15.85 -17.92 -14.48
N ILE A 681 -15.31 -17.19 -13.53
CA ILE A 681 -16.00 -16.08 -12.86
C ILE A 681 -15.29 -14.77 -13.25
N ILE A 682 -16.05 -13.80 -13.74
CA ILE A 682 -15.58 -12.43 -14.03
C ILE A 682 -16.41 -11.47 -13.17
N GLN A 683 -15.78 -10.71 -12.27
CA GLN A 683 -16.45 -9.73 -11.41
C GLN A 683 -15.94 -8.30 -11.67
N GLU A 684 -16.84 -7.34 -11.83
CA GLU A 684 -16.52 -5.92 -12.03
C GLU A 684 -16.23 -5.20 -10.70
N GLN A 685 -15.10 -4.48 -10.63
CA GLN A 685 -14.74 -3.70 -9.44
C GLN A 685 -15.57 -2.40 -9.35
N LYS A 686 -16.11 -2.10 -8.16
CA LYS A 686 -16.79 -0.82 -7.90
C LYS A 686 -15.82 0.37 -8.10
N ALA A 687 -15.96 1.07 -9.23
CA ALA A 687 -15.12 2.20 -9.58
C ALA A 687 -15.28 3.41 -8.62
N SER A 688 -14.21 4.18 -8.42
CA SER A 688 -14.22 5.38 -7.59
C SER A 688 -14.95 6.56 -8.27
N GLN A 689 -15.38 7.55 -7.48
CA GLN A 689 -16.25 8.66 -7.92
C GLN A 689 -15.67 9.50 -9.09
N ALA A 690 -14.36 9.44 -9.36
CA ALA A 690 -13.71 10.21 -10.42
C ALA A 690 -14.15 9.80 -11.85
N SER A 691 -14.61 8.57 -12.06
CA SER A 691 -14.92 8.02 -13.40
C SER A 691 -16.40 8.16 -13.82
N LEU A 692 -17.12 9.16 -13.28
CA LEU A 692 -18.55 9.45 -13.56
C LEU A 692 -18.94 9.43 -15.05
N LYS A 693 -18.00 9.67 -15.98
CA LYS A 693 -18.24 9.64 -17.43
C LYS A 693 -18.22 8.23 -18.05
N LYS A 694 -17.53 7.24 -17.45
CA LYS A 694 -17.59 5.80 -17.79
C LYS A 694 -18.76 5.08 -17.10
N ARG A 695 -19.27 5.63 -16.00
CA ARG A 695 -20.32 5.04 -15.11
C ARG A 695 -21.69 4.79 -15.79
N ILE A 696 -21.82 5.06 -17.07
CA ILE A 696 -23.04 4.90 -17.88
C ILE A 696 -22.96 3.64 -18.78
N GLU A 697 -21.79 3.01 -18.91
CA GLU A 697 -21.51 2.05 -20.00
C GLU A 697 -21.49 0.57 -19.58
N SER A 698 -21.37 0.23 -18.28
CA SER A 698 -21.49 -1.15 -17.78
C SER A 698 -22.82 -1.38 -17.06
N PHE A 699 -23.50 -2.47 -17.42
CA PHE A 699 -24.78 -2.92 -16.85
C PHE A 699 -24.65 -4.28 -16.12
N CYS A 700 -23.59 -5.04 -16.39
CA CYS A 700 -23.37 -6.40 -15.89
C CYS A 700 -22.22 -6.39 -14.89
N GLN A 701 -22.48 -6.81 -13.65
CA GLN A 701 -21.47 -6.82 -12.57
C GLN A 701 -20.71 -8.15 -12.49
N GLU A 702 -21.31 -9.26 -12.90
CA GLU A 702 -20.67 -10.57 -12.81
C GLU A 702 -21.09 -11.49 -13.95
N ILE A 703 -20.11 -12.16 -14.55
CA ILE A 703 -20.32 -13.23 -15.54
C ILE A 703 -19.76 -14.53 -14.96
N VAL A 704 -20.64 -15.51 -14.71
CA VAL A 704 -20.26 -16.87 -14.30
C VAL A 704 -20.51 -17.82 -15.47
N THR A 705 -19.45 -18.41 -16.02
CA THR A 705 -19.55 -19.48 -17.02
C THR A 705 -19.21 -20.82 -16.37
N SER A 706 -19.94 -21.87 -16.71
CA SER A 706 -19.55 -23.24 -16.35
C SER A 706 -19.84 -24.22 -17.49
N VAL A 707 -19.04 -25.28 -17.58
CA VAL A 707 -19.15 -26.28 -18.65
C VAL A 707 -19.54 -27.64 -18.07
N LYS A 708 -20.61 -28.24 -18.60
CA LYS A 708 -21.11 -29.54 -18.17
C LYS A 708 -21.73 -30.31 -19.34
N ASP A 709 -21.28 -31.55 -19.54
CA ASP A 709 -21.85 -32.50 -20.51
C ASP A 709 -21.96 -31.91 -21.95
N GLU A 710 -20.88 -31.26 -22.42
CA GLU A 710 -20.76 -30.47 -23.68
C GLU A 710 -21.67 -29.24 -23.83
N ASP A 711 -22.49 -28.93 -22.83
CA ASP A 711 -23.22 -27.66 -22.74
C ASP A 711 -22.47 -26.64 -21.86
N VAL A 712 -22.53 -25.38 -22.31
CA VAL A 712 -21.96 -24.23 -21.60
C VAL A 712 -23.12 -23.43 -21.02
N MET A 713 -23.05 -23.21 -19.71
CA MET A 713 -23.92 -22.28 -18.99
C MET A 713 -23.23 -20.92 -18.94
N LEU A 714 -23.94 -19.85 -19.28
CA LEU A 714 -23.47 -18.46 -19.18
C LEU A 714 -24.46 -17.68 -18.32
N CYS A 715 -24.05 -17.29 -17.12
CA CYS A 715 -24.86 -16.53 -16.17
C CYS A 715 -24.36 -15.09 -16.10
N PHE A 716 -25.23 -14.12 -16.35
CA PHE A 716 -24.95 -12.69 -16.32
C PHE A 716 -25.78 -12.04 -15.19
N ARG A 717 -25.13 -11.38 -14.24
CA ARG A 717 -25.77 -10.67 -13.13
C ARG A 717 -25.70 -9.17 -13.34
N PHE A 718 -26.80 -8.46 -13.10
CA PHE A 718 -26.97 -7.05 -13.40
C PHE A 718 -27.23 -6.23 -12.14
N SER A 719 -26.80 -4.97 -12.14
CA SER A 719 -27.08 -4.06 -11.03
C SER A 719 -28.16 -3.04 -11.37
N VAL A 720 -29.25 -3.06 -10.61
CA VAL A 720 -30.25 -1.98 -10.62
C VAL A 720 -29.65 -0.78 -9.89
N SER A 721 -29.30 0.27 -10.63
CA SER A 721 -28.84 1.54 -10.06
C SER A 721 -30.00 2.54 -9.94
N SER A 722 -30.08 3.26 -8.84
CA SER A 722 -31.23 4.07 -8.44
C SER A 722 -31.33 5.46 -9.11
N SER A 723 -30.54 5.75 -10.15
CA SER A 723 -30.54 7.05 -10.85
C SER A 723 -31.59 7.14 -11.96
N GLU A 724 -32.32 8.26 -12.02
CA GLU A 724 -33.57 8.47 -12.78
C GLU A 724 -33.50 8.41 -14.33
N ILE A 725 -32.41 7.91 -14.95
CA ILE A 725 -32.19 7.98 -16.41
C ILE A 725 -31.99 6.59 -17.02
N ARG A 726 -33.08 5.80 -17.06
CA ARG A 726 -33.38 4.69 -17.99
C ARG A 726 -32.57 3.38 -17.79
N PRO A 727 -33.08 2.21 -18.25
CA PRO A 727 -34.48 1.82 -18.42
C PRO A 727 -34.79 0.37 -17.94
N SER A 728 -35.88 0.22 -17.17
CA SER A 728 -36.88 -0.89 -17.18
C SER A 728 -36.50 -2.38 -17.36
N LEU A 729 -35.22 -2.78 -17.38
CA LEU A 729 -34.79 -4.16 -17.28
C LEU A 729 -34.99 -4.68 -15.86
N LEU A 730 -36.19 -5.19 -15.60
CA LEU A 730 -36.60 -5.87 -14.36
C LEU A 730 -35.83 -7.18 -14.10
N ILE A 731 -34.69 -7.43 -14.74
CA ILE A 731 -33.94 -8.69 -14.71
C ILE A 731 -32.64 -8.48 -13.94
N SER A 732 -32.47 -9.20 -12.82
CA SER A 732 -31.26 -9.18 -12.00
C SER A 732 -30.25 -10.26 -12.39
N GLU A 733 -30.69 -11.37 -13.00
CA GLU A 733 -29.83 -12.45 -13.49
C GLU A 733 -30.41 -13.07 -14.78
N LEU A 734 -29.56 -13.26 -15.79
CA LEU A 734 -29.86 -13.95 -17.05
C LEU A 734 -28.92 -15.16 -17.18
N THR A 735 -29.46 -16.38 -17.10
CA THR A 735 -28.71 -17.59 -17.41
C THR A 735 -29.09 -18.13 -18.79
N LEU A 736 -28.09 -18.36 -19.64
CA LEU A 736 -28.21 -19.04 -20.92
C LEU A 736 -27.60 -20.44 -20.83
N THR A 737 -28.10 -21.38 -21.64
CA THR A 737 -27.42 -22.67 -21.88
C THR A 737 -27.46 -23.00 -23.36
N CYS A 738 -26.29 -23.24 -23.95
CA CYS A 738 -26.10 -23.57 -25.37
C CYS A 738 -24.90 -24.51 -25.53
N SER A 739 -24.70 -25.10 -26.71
CA SER A 739 -23.59 -26.05 -26.91
C SER A 739 -22.24 -25.33 -26.96
N ARG A 740 -21.15 -26.05 -26.65
CA ARG A 740 -19.78 -25.55 -26.85
C ARG A 740 -19.53 -25.04 -28.29
N GLN A 741 -20.14 -25.65 -29.30
CA GLN A 741 -20.00 -25.21 -30.70
C GLN A 741 -20.69 -23.86 -30.94
N GLU A 742 -21.89 -23.65 -30.40
CA GLU A 742 -22.56 -22.34 -30.43
C GLU A 742 -21.73 -21.25 -29.74
N VAL A 743 -21.17 -21.50 -28.56
CA VAL A 743 -20.33 -20.50 -27.85
C VAL A 743 -19.15 -20.03 -28.70
N SER A 744 -18.59 -20.90 -29.55
CA SER A 744 -17.49 -20.57 -30.46
C SER A 744 -17.90 -19.72 -31.69
N THR A 745 -19.19 -19.73 -32.04
CA THR A 745 -19.73 -19.05 -33.25
C THR A 745 -20.52 -17.79 -32.94
N VAL A 746 -21.05 -17.65 -31.72
CA VAL A 746 -21.66 -16.41 -31.24
C VAL A 746 -20.61 -15.31 -31.12
N ASN A 747 -20.94 -14.13 -31.66
CA ASN A 747 -20.14 -12.93 -31.45
C ASN A 747 -20.51 -12.31 -30.10
N TRP A 748 -19.80 -12.70 -29.04
CA TRP A 748 -20.08 -12.24 -27.68
C TRP A 748 -19.79 -10.74 -27.48
N ARG A 749 -18.95 -10.10 -28.30
CA ARG A 749 -18.83 -8.63 -28.32
C ARG A 749 -20.17 -7.98 -28.68
N ILE A 750 -20.78 -8.41 -29.80
CA ILE A 750 -22.09 -7.89 -30.23
C ILE A 750 -23.18 -8.22 -29.18
N PHE A 751 -23.15 -9.40 -28.56
CA PHE A 751 -24.07 -9.74 -27.47
C PHE A 751 -23.93 -8.79 -26.28
N LEU A 752 -22.72 -8.58 -25.76
CA LEU A 752 -22.44 -7.66 -24.64
C LEU A 752 -22.79 -6.22 -25.01
N GLN A 753 -22.42 -5.74 -26.20
CA GLN A 753 -22.79 -4.41 -26.70
C GLN A 753 -24.30 -4.22 -26.89
N LYS A 754 -25.07 -5.27 -27.23
CA LYS A 754 -26.54 -5.21 -27.21
C LYS A 754 -27.07 -5.14 -25.78
N LEU A 755 -26.52 -5.97 -24.89
CA LEU A 755 -26.91 -6.07 -23.48
C LEU A 755 -26.62 -4.79 -22.67
N GLN A 756 -25.55 -4.06 -23.03
CA GLN A 756 -25.17 -2.75 -22.46
C GLN A 756 -25.95 -1.56 -23.06
N ARG A 757 -26.64 -1.73 -24.20
CA ARG A 757 -27.39 -0.62 -24.84
C ARG A 757 -28.73 -0.39 -24.16
N SER A 758 -28.85 0.75 -23.47
CA SER A 758 -30.14 1.19 -22.89
C SER A 758 -31.29 1.28 -23.91
N PRO A 759 -32.43 0.56 -23.70
CA PRO A 759 -33.70 0.85 -24.35
C PRO A 759 -34.08 2.35 -24.40
N SER A 760 -34.52 2.81 -25.57
CA SER A 760 -34.69 4.24 -25.90
C SER A 760 -35.99 4.90 -25.39
N SER A 761 -36.39 4.59 -24.16
CA SER A 761 -37.11 5.51 -23.25
C SER A 761 -38.53 5.99 -23.58
N ARG A 762 -39.24 5.43 -24.57
CA ARG A 762 -40.58 5.93 -24.95
C ARG A 762 -41.74 4.96 -24.88
N ASP A 763 -41.50 3.65 -24.82
CA ASP A 763 -42.56 2.64 -24.76
C ASP A 763 -42.38 1.68 -23.59
N SER A 764 -43.19 1.82 -22.54
CA SER A 764 -43.23 0.94 -21.35
C SER A 764 -43.86 -0.43 -21.62
N SER A 765 -43.75 -0.91 -22.86
CA SER A 765 -44.18 -2.21 -23.36
C SER A 765 -43.06 -2.90 -24.17
N GLY A 766 -41.87 -2.28 -24.26
CA GLY A 766 -40.77 -2.72 -25.11
C GLY A 766 -39.76 -3.68 -24.48
N ASP A 767 -39.72 -3.82 -23.15
CA ASP A 767 -38.63 -4.49 -22.41
C ASP A 767 -38.37 -5.94 -22.87
N GLY A 768 -39.45 -6.66 -23.19
CA GLY A 768 -39.35 -8.01 -23.71
C GLY A 768 -38.88 -8.12 -25.17
N PHE A 769 -39.14 -7.12 -26.01
CA PHE A 769 -38.64 -7.08 -27.38
C PHE A 769 -37.13 -6.79 -27.41
N PHE A 770 -36.63 -6.00 -26.47
CA PHE A 770 -35.19 -5.83 -26.27
C PHE A 770 -34.51 -7.17 -25.91
N LEU A 771 -35.05 -7.91 -24.92
CA LEU A 771 -34.51 -9.22 -24.56
C LEU A 771 -34.54 -10.20 -25.74
N LEU A 772 -35.58 -10.15 -26.57
CA LEU A 772 -35.69 -10.96 -27.79
C LEU A 772 -34.59 -10.64 -28.81
N ASP A 773 -34.30 -9.36 -29.06
CA ASP A 773 -33.21 -8.94 -29.97
C ASP A 773 -31.81 -9.29 -29.44
N VAL A 774 -31.59 -9.19 -28.13
CA VAL A 774 -30.36 -9.67 -27.47
C VAL A 774 -30.19 -11.17 -27.71
N LEU A 775 -31.21 -11.98 -27.39
CA LEU A 775 -31.16 -13.44 -27.46
C LEU A 775 -31.13 -13.97 -28.91
N HIS A 776 -31.64 -13.23 -29.90
CA HIS A 776 -31.51 -13.58 -31.32
C HIS A 776 -30.05 -13.66 -31.79
N SER A 777 -29.10 -13.13 -31.02
CA SER A 777 -27.66 -13.30 -31.25
C SER A 777 -27.15 -14.72 -30.95
N VAL A 778 -27.97 -15.59 -30.33
CA VAL A 778 -27.63 -16.95 -29.90
C VAL A 778 -28.66 -17.94 -30.47
N SER A 779 -28.39 -18.51 -31.64
CA SER A 779 -29.34 -19.37 -32.38
C SER A 779 -29.65 -20.71 -31.69
N GLY A 780 -28.66 -21.36 -31.07
CA GLY A 780 -28.78 -22.69 -30.45
C GLY A 780 -29.06 -22.68 -28.95
N LEU A 781 -29.85 -21.73 -28.44
CA LEU A 781 -30.29 -21.73 -27.04
C LEU A 781 -31.09 -23.00 -26.71
N LYS A 782 -30.60 -23.78 -25.75
CA LYS A 782 -31.26 -24.98 -25.20
C LYS A 782 -32.11 -24.65 -23.97
N LYS A 783 -31.62 -23.74 -23.12
CA LYS A 783 -32.30 -23.26 -21.91
C LYS A 783 -32.08 -21.76 -21.70
N VAL A 784 -33.05 -21.13 -21.06
CA VAL A 784 -32.96 -19.73 -20.57
C VAL A 784 -33.58 -19.65 -19.17
N HIS A 785 -32.94 -18.94 -18.25
CA HIS A 785 -33.47 -18.62 -16.92
C HIS A 785 -33.34 -17.12 -16.67
N LEU A 786 -34.44 -16.50 -16.23
CA LEU A 786 -34.52 -15.08 -15.86
C LEU A 786 -34.84 -14.97 -14.36
N GLN A 787 -33.97 -14.35 -13.57
CA GLN A 787 -34.30 -13.82 -12.25
C GLN A 787 -34.75 -12.38 -12.45
N MET A 788 -35.93 -12.01 -11.93
CA MET A 788 -36.55 -10.71 -12.16
C MET A 788 -37.30 -10.20 -10.94
N ASP A 789 -37.42 -8.88 -10.76
CA ASP A 789 -38.02 -8.32 -9.54
C ASP A 789 -39.49 -8.72 -9.38
N LYS A 790 -40.27 -8.46 -10.44
CA LYS A 790 -41.71 -8.70 -10.51
C LYS A 790 -42.12 -9.20 -11.90
N LEU A 791 -42.67 -10.41 -11.94
CA LEU A 791 -43.33 -10.93 -13.15
C LEU A 791 -44.72 -10.27 -13.30
N THR A 792 -44.96 -9.57 -14.40
CA THR A 792 -46.22 -8.90 -14.74
C THR A 792 -46.88 -9.50 -15.98
N VAL A 793 -48.19 -9.27 -16.18
CA VAL A 793 -48.95 -9.73 -17.36
C VAL A 793 -48.29 -9.30 -18.68
N SER A 794 -47.61 -8.14 -18.70
CA SER A 794 -46.88 -7.62 -19.86
C SER A 794 -45.73 -8.51 -20.36
N TRP A 795 -45.22 -9.45 -19.53
CA TRP A 795 -44.20 -10.43 -19.97
C TRP A 795 -44.79 -11.63 -20.71
N ILE A 796 -46.11 -11.85 -20.71
CA ILE A 796 -46.72 -13.02 -21.34
C ILE A 796 -46.50 -13.03 -22.87
N PRO A 797 -46.71 -11.93 -23.63
CA PRO A 797 -46.36 -11.87 -25.05
C PRO A 797 -44.87 -12.18 -25.30
N THR A 798 -43.98 -11.67 -24.47
CA THR A 798 -42.53 -11.92 -24.54
C THR A 798 -42.19 -13.40 -24.39
N ILE A 799 -42.75 -14.04 -23.36
CA ILE A 799 -42.57 -15.47 -23.07
C ILE A 799 -43.06 -16.31 -24.25
N LEU A 800 -44.20 -15.95 -24.85
CA LEU A 800 -44.71 -16.61 -26.06
C LEU A 800 -43.78 -16.41 -27.27
N SER A 801 -43.30 -15.18 -27.50
CA SER A 801 -42.34 -14.89 -28.58
C SER A 801 -41.03 -15.66 -28.42
N LEU A 802 -40.46 -15.73 -27.22
CA LEU A 802 -39.27 -16.53 -26.93
C LEU A 802 -39.49 -18.02 -27.20
N VAL A 803 -40.63 -18.56 -26.73
CA VAL A 803 -41.03 -19.96 -26.92
C VAL A 803 -41.26 -20.32 -28.39
N GLN A 804 -41.64 -19.35 -29.23
CA GLN A 804 -41.83 -19.53 -30.67
C GLN A 804 -40.56 -19.28 -31.50
N ALA A 805 -39.69 -18.36 -31.07
CA ALA A 805 -38.53 -17.89 -31.82
C ALA A 805 -37.31 -18.84 -31.79
N PHE A 806 -37.19 -19.71 -30.78
CA PHE A 806 -36.02 -20.57 -30.58
C PHE A 806 -36.39 -22.06 -30.67
N PRO A 807 -36.27 -22.70 -31.86
CA PRO A 807 -36.67 -24.10 -32.05
C PRO A 807 -35.92 -25.11 -31.17
N SER A 808 -34.69 -24.77 -30.76
CA SER A 808 -33.82 -25.58 -29.90
C SER A 808 -34.12 -25.44 -28.40
N LEU A 809 -34.98 -24.49 -28.01
CA LEU A 809 -35.33 -24.25 -26.61
C LEU A 809 -36.19 -25.42 -26.08
N ASN A 810 -35.85 -25.89 -24.88
CA ASN A 810 -36.56 -26.99 -24.20
C ASN A 810 -37.05 -26.62 -22.79
N GLU A 811 -36.44 -25.60 -22.17
CA GLU A 811 -36.69 -25.20 -20.78
C GLU A 811 -36.50 -23.67 -20.64
N LEU A 812 -37.57 -22.97 -20.27
CA LEU A 812 -37.56 -21.54 -19.93
C LEU A 812 -38.01 -21.40 -18.47
N ARG A 813 -37.18 -20.77 -17.63
CA ARG A 813 -37.50 -20.52 -16.21
C ARG A 813 -37.58 -19.02 -15.94
N THR A 814 -38.57 -18.59 -15.17
CA THR A 814 -38.60 -17.22 -14.60
C THR A 814 -38.79 -17.30 -13.09
N ASN A 815 -38.09 -16.46 -12.35
CA ASN A 815 -38.22 -16.33 -10.90
C ASN A 815 -38.52 -14.86 -10.57
N SER A 816 -39.53 -14.59 -9.75
CA SER A 816 -39.77 -13.28 -9.13
C SER A 816 -38.98 -13.19 -7.83
N ALA A 817 -38.20 -12.13 -7.63
CA ALA A 817 -37.47 -11.91 -6.38
C ALA A 817 -38.43 -11.48 -5.25
N ILE A 818 -39.25 -10.46 -5.51
CA ILE A 818 -40.01 -9.75 -4.46
C ILE A 818 -41.39 -10.40 -4.25
N SER A 819 -42.21 -10.50 -5.29
CA SER A 819 -43.62 -10.93 -5.19
C SER A 819 -43.85 -12.43 -5.40
N PHE A 820 -44.89 -12.99 -4.76
CA PHE A 820 -45.54 -14.22 -5.24
C PHE A 820 -46.15 -13.97 -6.63
N ILE A 821 -46.22 -15.02 -7.47
CA ILE A 821 -46.88 -14.93 -8.77
C ILE A 821 -48.39 -15.03 -8.55
N PRO A 822 -49.18 -13.98 -8.86
CA PRO A 822 -50.62 -14.00 -8.64
C PRO A 822 -51.35 -14.97 -9.59
N SER A 823 -52.53 -15.39 -9.17
CA SER A 823 -53.28 -16.49 -9.81
C SER A 823 -53.82 -16.17 -11.20
N ASP A 824 -54.03 -14.89 -11.50
CA ASP A 824 -54.37 -14.36 -12.82
C ASP A 824 -53.23 -14.57 -13.84
N ILE A 825 -51.99 -14.20 -13.48
CA ILE A 825 -50.80 -14.43 -14.32
C ILE A 825 -50.60 -15.93 -14.57
N LYS A 826 -50.79 -16.76 -13.53
CA LYS A 826 -50.77 -18.23 -13.68
C LYS A 826 -51.83 -18.71 -14.67
N GLN A 827 -53.06 -18.20 -14.60
CA GLN A 827 -54.15 -18.60 -15.50
C GLN A 827 -53.86 -18.15 -16.95
N CYS A 828 -53.52 -16.88 -17.17
CA CYS A 828 -53.22 -16.38 -18.52
C CYS A 828 -52.00 -17.06 -19.16
N LEU A 829 -50.97 -17.44 -18.40
CA LEU A 829 -49.85 -18.25 -18.88
C LEU A 829 -50.31 -19.64 -19.33
N VAL A 830 -51.15 -20.33 -18.54
CA VAL A 830 -51.71 -21.64 -18.92
C VAL A 830 -52.56 -21.53 -20.18
N GLU A 831 -53.51 -20.59 -20.22
CA GLU A 831 -54.41 -20.38 -21.36
C GLU A 831 -53.63 -20.09 -22.65
N SER A 832 -52.58 -19.27 -22.57
CA SER A 832 -51.75 -18.90 -23.72
C SER A 832 -50.81 -20.01 -24.21
N LEU A 833 -50.27 -20.84 -23.31
CA LEU A 833 -49.31 -21.91 -23.65
C LEU A 833 -49.99 -23.26 -23.98
N THR A 834 -51.27 -23.44 -23.61
CA THR A 834 -52.04 -24.67 -23.90
C THR A 834 -52.04 -25.04 -25.39
N GLN A 835 -51.90 -24.05 -26.29
CA GLN A 835 -51.88 -24.28 -27.75
C GLN A 835 -50.46 -24.45 -28.34
N THR A 836 -49.38 -24.18 -27.60
CA THR A 836 -48.01 -24.17 -28.15
C THR A 836 -47.23 -25.48 -27.97
N GLY A 837 -47.77 -26.44 -27.21
CA GLY A 837 -47.06 -27.67 -26.85
C GLY A 837 -46.05 -27.51 -25.71
N TRP A 838 -46.27 -26.53 -24.83
CA TRP A 838 -45.44 -26.28 -23.64
C TRP A 838 -46.29 -26.27 -22.38
N THR A 839 -45.79 -26.89 -21.31
CA THR A 839 -46.41 -26.97 -20.00
C THR A 839 -45.77 -25.96 -19.02
N PRO A 840 -46.51 -24.91 -18.59
CA PRO A 840 -46.07 -24.00 -17.53
C PRO A 840 -46.41 -24.56 -16.14
N THR A 841 -45.40 -24.71 -15.29
CA THR A 841 -45.53 -25.15 -13.90
C THR A 841 -45.16 -23.99 -12.97
N VAL A 842 -46.13 -23.49 -12.20
CA VAL A 842 -45.96 -22.31 -11.30
C VAL A 842 -45.82 -22.75 -9.85
N TRP A 843 -44.73 -22.35 -9.19
CA TRP A 843 -44.32 -22.71 -7.83
C TRP A 843 -43.97 -21.44 -7.01
N ARG A 844 -44.92 -20.94 -6.19
CA ARG A 844 -44.77 -19.74 -5.34
C ARG A 844 -44.28 -18.47 -6.07
N LYS A 845 -42.96 -18.33 -6.22
CA LYS A 845 -42.25 -17.22 -6.88
C LYS A 845 -41.66 -17.59 -8.25
N SER A 846 -41.71 -18.86 -8.68
CA SER A 846 -41.12 -19.35 -9.94
C SER A 846 -42.16 -19.84 -10.96
N VAL A 847 -41.88 -19.62 -12.25
CA VAL A 847 -42.49 -20.34 -13.38
C VAL A 847 -41.42 -21.21 -14.04
N LEU A 848 -41.77 -22.45 -14.36
CA LEU A 848 -40.96 -23.36 -15.18
C LEU A 848 -41.77 -23.80 -16.39
N ILE A 849 -41.34 -23.43 -17.59
CA ILE A 849 -42.02 -23.69 -18.86
C ILE A 849 -41.21 -24.74 -19.62
N LYS A 850 -41.78 -25.94 -19.82
CA LYS A 850 -41.11 -27.08 -20.46
C LYS A 850 -41.87 -27.56 -21.69
N ARG A 851 -41.14 -28.07 -22.68
CA ARG A 851 -41.73 -28.55 -23.94
C ARG A 851 -42.23 -29.98 -23.81
N ASP A 852 -43.49 -30.22 -24.17
CA ASP A 852 -44.11 -31.55 -24.07
C ASP A 852 -43.51 -32.51 -25.10
N LYS A 853 -42.68 -33.46 -24.64
CA LYS A 853 -42.25 -34.62 -25.44
C LYS A 853 -43.42 -35.61 -25.58
N LYS A 854 -44.34 -35.39 -26.52
CA LYS A 854 -45.50 -36.26 -26.76
C LYS A 854 -45.30 -37.22 -27.94
N GLY A 855 -45.74 -38.47 -27.73
CA GLY A 855 -45.63 -39.54 -28.73
C GLY A 855 -46.41 -40.83 -28.41
N PHE A 856 -47.61 -40.74 -27.84
CA PHE A 856 -48.54 -41.87 -27.55
C PHE A 856 -47.98 -42.93 -26.56
N ILE A 857 -48.73 -43.90 -25.99
CA ILE A 857 -50.11 -44.42 -26.18
C ILE A 857 -50.92 -44.28 -24.86
N LYS A 858 -52.24 -44.49 -24.93
CA LYS A 858 -53.20 -44.53 -23.80
C LYS A 858 -53.80 -45.94 -23.72
N GLU A 859 -54.16 -46.40 -22.52
CA GLU A 859 -54.59 -47.79 -22.18
C GLU A 859 -53.40 -48.76 -22.11
N ASP A 860 -53.25 -49.63 -21.08
CA ASP A 860 -53.81 -49.61 -19.71
C ASP A 860 -52.67 -50.10 -18.75
N LEU A 861 -52.76 -50.76 -17.59
CA LEU A 861 -53.82 -51.45 -16.83
C LEU A 861 -53.57 -51.26 -15.31
N LYS A 862 -54.42 -51.87 -14.47
CA LYS A 862 -54.44 -51.72 -13.01
C LYS A 862 -53.66 -52.80 -12.27
N THR A 863 -52.90 -52.37 -11.27
CA THR A 863 -52.72 -53.04 -9.96
C THR A 863 -52.33 -51.93 -8.95
N ILE A 864 -53.00 -51.67 -7.82
CA ILE A 864 -53.56 -52.55 -6.76
C ILE A 864 -52.40 -53.37 -6.18
N LYS A 865 -51.92 -53.14 -4.94
CA LYS A 865 -52.69 -52.99 -3.68
C LYS A 865 -51.84 -52.41 -2.52
N THR A 866 -52.49 -51.69 -1.59
CA THR A 866 -52.21 -51.54 -0.13
C THR A 866 -50.80 -51.19 0.38
N GLU A 867 -50.58 -50.70 1.62
CA GLU A 867 -51.42 -50.35 2.79
C GLU A 867 -50.92 -48.97 3.35
N ASN A 868 -51.76 -48.03 3.83
CA ASN A 868 -52.39 -47.96 5.17
C ASN A 868 -51.34 -47.75 6.30
N ILE A 869 -51.36 -46.69 7.14
CA ILE A 869 -52.31 -46.46 8.26
C ILE A 869 -52.17 -45.02 8.86
N GLU A 870 -53.27 -44.43 9.35
CA GLU A 870 -53.50 -43.37 10.39
C GLU A 870 -52.57 -42.12 10.52
N SER A 871 -53.03 -40.85 10.65
CA SER A 871 -53.97 -40.17 11.60
C SER A 871 -53.38 -39.94 13.02
N LYS A 872 -53.54 -38.81 13.75
CA LYS A 872 -54.67 -37.85 13.94
C LYS A 872 -54.21 -36.50 14.53
N ARG A 873 -54.98 -35.42 14.25
CA ARG A 873 -55.28 -34.24 15.14
C ARG A 873 -54.10 -33.30 15.50
N ALA A 874 -54.33 -32.06 15.98
CA ALA A 874 -55.56 -31.37 16.39
C ALA A 874 -55.62 -29.90 15.92
N GLU A 875 -56.84 -29.35 15.82
CA GLU A 875 -57.10 -27.90 15.94
C GLU A 875 -57.65 -27.58 17.35
N SER A 876 -57.78 -26.29 17.66
CA SER A 876 -58.36 -25.71 18.88
C SER A 876 -57.45 -25.78 20.13
N SER A 877 -57.44 -24.79 21.06
CA SER A 877 -58.33 -23.62 21.20
C SER A 877 -57.70 -22.48 22.04
N LEU A 878 -58.25 -21.27 21.87
CA LEU A 878 -58.19 -20.08 22.73
C LEU A 878 -56.80 -19.51 23.11
N GLY A 879 -56.62 -18.22 22.84
CA GLY A 879 -55.44 -17.47 23.29
C GLY A 879 -55.49 -17.10 24.78
N GLN A 880 -54.31 -16.82 25.33
CA GLN A 880 -54.15 -16.12 26.61
C GLN A 880 -53.41 -14.80 26.35
N SER A 881 -53.93 -13.70 26.87
CA SER A 881 -53.22 -12.43 26.92
C SER A 881 -52.20 -12.45 28.06
N SER A 882 -50.95 -12.79 27.74
CA SER A 882 -49.81 -12.56 28.64
C SER A 882 -49.35 -11.10 28.58
N SER A 883 -48.63 -10.66 29.62
CA SER A 883 -48.19 -9.27 29.80
C SER A 883 -47.26 -8.77 28.70
N GLY A 884 -47.45 -7.51 28.28
CA GLY A 884 -46.58 -6.81 27.31
C GLY A 884 -45.20 -6.44 27.87
N TYR A 885 -44.41 -7.45 28.24
CA TYR A 885 -42.98 -7.37 28.45
C TYR A 885 -42.32 -8.24 27.38
N ALA A 886 -41.29 -7.70 26.72
CA ALA A 886 -40.51 -8.46 25.75
C ALA A 886 -39.78 -9.64 26.44
N GLU A 887 -39.84 -10.81 25.84
CA GLU A 887 -39.08 -11.98 26.27
C GLU A 887 -37.60 -11.77 25.90
N VAL A 888 -36.70 -11.87 26.89
CA VAL A 888 -35.27 -11.59 26.67
C VAL A 888 -34.56 -12.85 26.21
N PHE A 889 -33.95 -12.80 25.02
CA PHE A 889 -33.15 -13.88 24.46
C PHE A 889 -31.69 -13.45 24.28
N THR A 890 -30.77 -14.42 24.30
CA THR A 890 -29.38 -14.22 23.86
C THR A 890 -29.21 -14.88 22.48
N PRO A 891 -28.77 -14.16 21.45
CA PRO A 891 -28.54 -14.73 20.12
C PRO A 891 -27.37 -15.71 20.15
N GLU A 892 -27.41 -16.69 19.24
CA GLU A 892 -26.26 -17.50 18.87
C GLU A 892 -25.32 -16.67 17.98
N CYS A 893 -24.04 -16.61 18.31
CA CYS A 893 -23.03 -15.93 17.48
C CYS A 893 -22.45 -16.93 16.48
N VAL A 894 -22.74 -16.74 15.19
CA VAL A 894 -22.28 -17.61 14.10
C VAL A 894 -20.93 -17.12 13.59
N GLN A 895 -19.90 -17.97 13.67
CA GLN A 895 -18.59 -17.69 13.09
C GLN A 895 -18.57 -18.01 11.58
N GLN A 896 -17.79 -17.25 10.81
CA GLN A 896 -17.49 -17.50 9.40
C GLN A 896 -16.02 -17.89 9.21
N ASP A 897 -15.74 -18.63 8.13
CA ASP A 897 -14.40 -19.08 7.78
C ASP A 897 -13.47 -17.90 7.38
N ASP A 898 -12.36 -17.81 8.11
CA ASP A 898 -11.12 -17.04 7.96
C ASP A 898 -11.08 -15.57 7.44
N GLU A 899 -11.88 -15.13 6.47
CA GLU A 899 -11.69 -13.83 5.80
C GLU A 899 -12.29 -12.61 6.52
N ASP A 900 -13.26 -12.80 7.44
CA ASP A 900 -14.07 -11.68 7.99
C ASP A 900 -14.18 -11.66 9.52
N LYS A 901 -13.06 -11.94 10.21
CA LYS A 901 -12.91 -12.19 11.67
C LYS A 901 -13.40 -11.10 12.64
N HIS A 902 -13.93 -9.98 12.15
CA HIS A 902 -14.46 -8.88 12.96
C HIS A 902 -15.95 -8.58 12.75
N LYS A 903 -16.66 -9.38 11.93
CA LYS A 903 -18.12 -9.24 11.74
C LYS A 903 -18.88 -10.29 12.55
N THR A 904 -19.54 -9.87 13.64
CA THR A 904 -20.39 -10.78 14.43
C THR A 904 -21.76 -10.93 13.77
N LYS A 905 -22.10 -12.13 13.26
CA LYS A 905 -23.47 -12.44 12.80
C LYS A 905 -24.24 -13.13 13.92
N TYR A 906 -25.32 -12.48 14.35
CA TYR A 906 -26.22 -12.91 15.40
C TYR A 906 -27.38 -13.71 14.80
N ARG A 907 -27.74 -14.82 15.44
CA ARG A 907 -28.80 -15.73 15.03
C ARG A 907 -29.83 -15.90 16.14
N PHE A 908 -31.11 -15.82 15.80
CA PHE A 908 -32.23 -16.04 16.70
C PHE A 908 -33.26 -16.95 16.02
N VAL A 909 -33.59 -18.07 16.67
CA VAL A 909 -34.66 -18.97 16.22
C VAL A 909 -35.87 -18.74 17.13
N CYS A 910 -36.91 -18.13 16.58
CA CYS A 910 -38.13 -17.78 17.30
C CYS A 910 -39.14 -18.94 17.32
N PRO A 911 -39.59 -19.40 18.50
CA PRO A 911 -40.44 -20.59 18.63
C PRO A 911 -41.95 -20.34 18.62
N HIS A 912 -42.41 -19.08 18.64
CA HIS A 912 -43.83 -18.70 18.56
C HIS A 912 -44.00 -17.19 18.31
N ALA A 913 -45.22 -16.77 17.98
CA ALA A 913 -45.58 -15.35 17.97
C ALA A 913 -45.30 -14.69 19.33
N GLY A 914 -44.83 -13.44 19.34
CA GLY A 914 -44.43 -12.74 20.56
C GLY A 914 -43.51 -11.55 20.32
N GLN A 915 -43.08 -10.91 21.40
CA GLN A 915 -42.11 -9.80 21.36
C GLN A 915 -40.82 -10.25 22.05
N PHE A 916 -39.69 -10.13 21.36
CA PHE A 916 -38.41 -10.71 21.80
C PHE A 916 -37.30 -9.66 21.78
N GLN A 917 -36.64 -9.41 22.92
CA GLN A 917 -35.54 -8.46 23.06
C GLN A 917 -34.19 -9.16 23.14
N CYS A 918 -33.24 -8.74 22.28
CA CYS A 918 -31.86 -9.23 22.32
C CYS A 918 -31.13 -8.70 23.58
N SER A 919 -30.52 -9.60 24.35
CA SER A 919 -29.70 -9.26 25.51
C SER A 919 -28.40 -8.51 25.18
N LEU A 920 -27.81 -8.75 24.01
CA LEU A 920 -26.53 -8.16 23.58
C LEU A 920 -26.70 -6.79 22.90
N THR A 921 -27.63 -6.68 21.94
CA THR A 921 -27.81 -5.47 21.11
C THR A 921 -28.99 -4.61 21.54
N SER A 922 -29.84 -5.06 22.46
CA SER A 922 -31.12 -4.43 22.85
C SER A 922 -32.14 -4.23 21.72
N LEU A 923 -31.88 -4.73 20.51
CA LEU A 923 -32.85 -4.73 19.41
C LEU A 923 -34.04 -5.63 19.77
N VAL A 924 -35.26 -5.16 19.54
CA VAL A 924 -36.49 -5.94 19.79
C VAL A 924 -37.15 -6.30 18.47
N PHE A 925 -37.54 -7.56 18.34
CA PHE A 925 -38.30 -8.12 17.22
C PHE A 925 -39.72 -8.46 17.69
N VAL A 926 -40.74 -7.99 17.00
CA VAL A 926 -42.12 -8.49 17.16
C VAL A 926 -42.37 -9.51 16.06
N MET A 927 -42.80 -10.70 16.47
CA MET A 927 -42.92 -11.89 15.64
C MET A 927 -44.38 -12.32 15.53
N GLU A 928 -44.88 -12.54 14.32
CA GLU A 928 -46.23 -13.05 14.04
C GLU A 928 -46.33 -14.59 14.17
N GLY A 929 -45.20 -15.27 14.25
CA GLY A 929 -45.13 -16.74 14.32
C GLY A 929 -43.68 -17.24 14.39
N GLU A 930 -43.52 -18.57 14.25
CA GLU A 930 -42.22 -19.22 14.17
C GLU A 930 -41.36 -18.64 13.02
N GLY A 931 -40.05 -18.57 13.22
CA GLY A 931 -39.12 -18.09 12.18
C GLY A 931 -37.69 -17.90 12.69
N GLU A 932 -36.73 -17.99 11.77
CA GLU A 932 -35.32 -17.69 12.05
C GLU A 932 -34.98 -16.28 11.58
N VAL A 933 -34.39 -15.49 12.47
CA VAL A 933 -33.89 -14.13 12.22
C VAL A 933 -32.36 -14.17 12.29
N LEU A 934 -31.71 -13.66 11.24
CA LEU A 934 -30.27 -13.49 11.16
C LEU A 934 -29.98 -11.99 11.04
N TYR A 935 -29.07 -11.45 11.85
CA TYR A 935 -28.73 -10.03 11.76
C TYR A 935 -27.28 -9.75 12.17
N ASN A 936 -26.73 -8.66 11.66
CA ASN A 936 -25.38 -8.21 11.98
C ASN A 936 -25.27 -6.69 11.90
N ILE A 937 -24.30 -6.11 12.61
CA ILE A 937 -24.00 -4.69 12.50
C ILE A 937 -23.13 -4.46 11.26
N VAL A 938 -23.36 -3.36 10.56
CA VAL A 938 -22.66 -2.96 9.32
C VAL A 938 -22.19 -1.49 9.40
N SER A 939 -21.28 -1.10 8.51
CA SER A 939 -20.74 0.27 8.47
C SER A 939 -21.76 1.27 7.92
N TRP A 940 -21.84 2.46 8.51
CA TRP A 940 -22.40 3.63 7.84
C TRP A 940 -21.43 4.08 6.74
N ASP A 941 -21.71 3.75 5.49
CA ASP A 941 -20.83 4.06 4.35
C ASP A 941 -20.73 5.58 4.10
N PRO A 942 -19.54 6.15 3.84
CA PRO A 942 -19.37 7.59 3.56
C PRO A 942 -19.99 8.06 2.22
N GLY A 943 -20.62 7.16 1.46
CA GLY A 943 -21.48 7.50 0.31
C GLY A 943 -22.91 7.86 0.66
N LEU A 944 -23.35 7.66 1.91
CA LEU A 944 -24.73 7.89 2.38
C LEU A 944 -24.94 9.37 2.74
N GLY A 945 -25.17 10.20 1.73
CA GLY A 945 -25.13 11.67 1.85
C GLY A 945 -26.09 12.28 2.89
N GLN A 946 -25.57 13.26 3.65
CA GLN A 946 -26.25 14.18 4.58
C GLN A 946 -27.03 13.59 5.77
N LEU A 947 -27.31 12.29 5.82
CA LEU A 947 -27.94 11.66 6.98
C LEU A 947 -26.96 11.61 8.17
N ARG A 948 -27.39 12.07 9.35
CA ARG A 948 -26.61 11.97 10.60
C ARG A 948 -27.03 10.73 11.40
N PRO A 949 -26.14 9.75 11.63
CA PRO A 949 -26.45 8.56 12.43
C PRO A 949 -26.85 8.86 13.89
N ALA A 950 -27.77 8.07 14.43
CA ALA A 950 -28.23 8.12 15.82
C ALA A 950 -28.16 6.75 16.53
N GLY A 951 -27.67 5.72 15.84
CA GLY A 951 -27.51 4.36 16.35
C GLY A 951 -26.70 3.49 15.38
N PRO A 952 -26.37 2.24 15.77
CA PRO A 952 -25.78 1.26 14.86
C PRO A 952 -26.68 1.00 13.64
N LEU A 953 -26.06 0.57 12.55
CA LEU A 953 -26.74 0.15 11.32
C LEU A 953 -26.84 -1.38 11.32
N TYR A 954 -28.05 -1.92 11.34
CA TYR A 954 -28.32 -3.36 11.44
C TYR A 954 -28.80 -3.91 10.10
N ASN A 955 -28.08 -4.86 9.52
CA ASN A 955 -28.61 -5.74 8.47
C ASN A 955 -29.46 -6.84 9.12
N ILE A 956 -30.71 -7.02 8.70
CA ILE A 956 -31.68 -7.95 9.30
C ILE A 956 -32.35 -8.77 8.20
N GLU A 957 -32.28 -10.09 8.34
CA GLU A 957 -32.82 -11.10 7.44
C GLU A 957 -33.77 -12.03 8.24
N CYS A 958 -34.90 -12.46 7.68
CA CYS A 958 -35.73 -13.52 8.27
C CYS A 958 -36.17 -14.53 7.22
N SER A 959 -35.94 -15.82 7.46
CA SER A 959 -36.18 -16.89 6.48
C SER A 959 -37.67 -17.20 6.25
N ALA A 960 -38.53 -16.87 7.21
CA ALA A 960 -39.98 -17.06 7.15
C ALA A 960 -40.76 -15.76 6.85
N GLY A 961 -40.14 -14.59 7.02
CA GLY A 961 -40.80 -13.29 6.92
C GLY A 961 -41.69 -12.92 8.12
N SER A 962 -41.58 -13.65 9.23
CA SER A 962 -42.48 -13.59 10.40
C SER A 962 -42.31 -12.37 11.31
N VAL A 963 -41.60 -11.32 10.90
CA VAL A 963 -41.30 -10.14 11.74
C VAL A 963 -42.19 -8.96 11.30
N SER A 964 -42.91 -8.33 12.24
CA SER A 964 -43.90 -7.26 11.93
C SER A 964 -43.53 -5.88 12.47
N GLU A 965 -42.88 -5.79 13.64
CA GLU A 965 -42.36 -4.52 14.20
C GLU A 965 -40.89 -4.68 14.64
N LEU A 966 -40.14 -3.58 14.58
CA LEU A 966 -38.77 -3.47 15.10
C LEU A 966 -38.66 -2.32 16.10
N HIS A 967 -38.01 -2.55 17.24
CA HIS A 967 -37.71 -1.50 18.22
C HIS A 967 -36.19 -1.25 18.32
N PHE A 968 -35.73 -0.07 17.91
CA PHE A 968 -34.32 0.32 17.93
C PHE A 968 -33.98 1.14 19.18
N GLN A 969 -32.93 0.76 19.91
CA GLN A 969 -32.48 1.49 21.10
C GLN A 969 -31.78 2.80 20.73
N HIS A 970 -32.14 3.90 21.40
CA HIS A 970 -31.51 5.22 21.21
C HIS A 970 -30.82 5.73 22.48
N CYS A 971 -29.82 6.59 22.32
CA CYS A 971 -29.11 7.23 23.44
C CYS A 971 -29.74 8.55 23.94
N MET A 972 -30.69 9.14 23.22
CA MET A 972 -31.32 10.42 23.60
C MET A 972 -31.91 10.41 25.03
N ILE A 973 -31.79 11.54 25.74
CA ILE A 973 -32.49 11.84 26.99
C ILE A 973 -33.67 12.76 26.65
N PHE A 974 -34.89 12.38 27.03
CA PHE A 974 -36.10 13.09 26.61
C PHE A 974 -36.33 14.42 27.32
N SER A 975 -36.90 15.34 26.55
CA SER A 975 -37.65 16.51 27.02
C SER A 975 -38.97 16.58 26.25
N GLU A 976 -39.82 17.56 26.56
CA GLU A 976 -41.01 17.85 25.75
C GLU A 976 -40.64 18.31 24.32
N GLU A 977 -39.43 18.85 24.14
CA GLU A 977 -38.99 19.57 22.94
C GLU A 977 -38.31 18.70 21.88
N ASN A 978 -37.86 17.49 22.23
CA ASN A 978 -37.01 16.65 21.36
C ASN A 978 -37.66 15.35 20.85
N LYS A 979 -38.98 15.18 21.01
CA LYS A 979 -39.71 13.94 20.67
C LYS A 979 -39.61 13.55 19.19
N ASP A 980 -39.70 14.52 18.28
CA ASP A 980 -39.61 14.31 16.82
C ASP A 980 -38.24 14.66 16.23
N CYS A 981 -37.16 14.30 16.94
CA CYS A 981 -35.77 14.45 16.47
C CYS A 981 -35.18 13.19 15.83
N LEU A 982 -35.83 12.03 15.94
CA LEU A 982 -35.35 10.72 15.48
C LEU A 982 -36.27 10.13 14.39
N ALA A 983 -35.66 9.42 13.43
CA ALA A 983 -36.34 8.54 12.48
C ALA A 983 -35.50 7.29 12.20
N VAL A 984 -36.06 6.32 11.47
CA VAL A 984 -35.32 5.13 11.00
C VAL A 984 -35.07 5.26 9.50
N ALA A 985 -33.81 5.16 9.08
CA ALA A 985 -33.43 4.96 7.69
C ALA A 985 -33.48 3.46 7.35
N HIS A 986 -34.24 3.11 6.32
CA HIS A 986 -34.44 1.77 5.80
C HIS A 986 -33.86 1.69 4.38
N PHE A 987 -32.89 0.81 4.15
CA PHE A 987 -32.11 0.77 2.92
C PHE A 987 -32.53 -0.42 2.06
N THR A 988 -33.34 -0.18 1.03
CA THR A 988 -33.88 -1.21 0.13
C THR A 988 -33.53 -0.90 -1.31
N GLY A 989 -32.99 -1.88 -2.05
CA GLY A 989 -32.75 -1.77 -3.49
C GLY A 989 -31.85 -0.60 -3.93
N GLY A 990 -30.96 -0.09 -3.06
CA GLY A 990 -30.14 1.10 -3.34
C GLY A 990 -30.84 2.44 -3.14
N ASN A 991 -32.02 2.46 -2.53
CA ASN A 991 -32.73 3.64 -2.04
C ASN A 991 -32.71 3.70 -0.50
N VAL A 992 -32.98 4.88 0.05
CA VAL A 992 -33.16 5.09 1.49
C VAL A 992 -34.55 5.63 1.76
N GLU A 993 -35.40 4.84 2.43
CA GLU A 993 -36.68 5.28 2.95
C GLU A 993 -36.49 5.82 4.38
N ILE A 994 -37.03 7.01 4.66
CA ILE A 994 -37.04 7.57 6.02
C ILE A 994 -38.38 7.22 6.67
N ILE A 995 -38.40 6.12 7.41
CA ILE A 995 -39.56 5.66 8.17
C ILE A 995 -39.72 6.56 9.40
N GLN A 996 -40.87 7.23 9.49
CA GLN A 996 -41.26 7.97 10.68
C GLN A 996 -41.67 6.99 11.79
N PRO A 997 -41.23 7.20 13.04
CA PRO A 997 -41.59 6.31 14.14
C PRO A 997 -43.09 6.24 14.38
N LEU A 998 -43.64 5.03 14.60
CA LEU A 998 -44.97 4.86 15.16
C LEU A 998 -45.06 5.46 16.57
N LYS A 999 -44.00 5.23 17.34
CA LYS A 999 -43.88 5.63 18.74
C LYS A 999 -42.41 5.73 19.12
N VAL A 1000 -42.08 6.80 19.83
CA VAL A 1000 -40.80 6.94 20.53
C VAL A 1000 -41.06 6.78 22.02
N THR A 1001 -40.32 5.88 22.67
CA THR A 1001 -40.40 5.56 24.11
C THR A 1001 -39.14 6.03 24.82
N GLU A 1002 -39.06 5.95 26.16
CA GLU A 1002 -37.88 6.40 26.93
C GLU A 1002 -36.55 5.70 26.57
N THR A 1003 -36.60 4.60 25.83
CA THR A 1003 -35.45 3.74 25.49
C THR A 1003 -35.41 3.30 24.03
N HIS A 1004 -36.54 3.16 23.34
CA HIS A 1004 -36.61 2.64 21.98
C HIS A 1004 -37.54 3.44 21.05
N VAL A 1005 -37.14 3.49 19.78
CA VAL A 1005 -37.93 3.95 18.63
C VAL A 1005 -38.60 2.74 17.97
N ILE A 1006 -39.91 2.79 17.76
CA ILE A 1006 -40.73 1.67 17.26
C ILE A 1006 -41.21 1.96 15.83
N ILE A 1007 -41.07 0.99 14.93
CA ILE A 1007 -41.59 1.03 13.56
C ILE A 1007 -42.32 -0.28 13.17
N ASP A 1008 -43.37 -0.16 12.36
CA ASP A 1008 -43.85 -1.24 11.49
C ASP A 1008 -42.77 -1.55 10.45
N ILE A 1009 -42.66 -2.81 10.04
CA ILE A 1009 -41.87 -3.22 8.87
C ILE A 1009 -42.74 -3.92 7.82
N ARG A 1010 -42.29 -3.89 6.57
CA ARG A 1010 -42.99 -4.45 5.40
C ARG A 1010 -42.10 -5.35 4.55
N ASP A 1011 -40.82 -4.99 4.50
CA ASP A 1011 -39.71 -5.76 3.96
C ASP A 1011 -38.61 -5.78 5.04
N LEU A 1012 -37.62 -6.66 4.88
CA LEU A 1012 -36.47 -6.77 5.78
C LEU A 1012 -35.17 -6.58 4.99
N SER A 1013 -34.36 -5.61 5.42
CA SER A 1013 -33.00 -5.38 4.94
C SER A 1013 -32.16 -4.65 6.00
N ILE A 1014 -31.50 -3.55 5.63
CA ILE A 1014 -30.64 -2.76 6.50
C ILE A 1014 -31.45 -1.60 7.09
N PHE A 1015 -31.39 -1.44 8.42
CA PHE A 1015 -32.07 -0.39 9.19
C PHE A 1015 -31.12 0.32 10.14
N GLY A 1016 -31.22 1.65 10.25
CA GLY A 1016 -30.41 2.43 11.19
C GLY A 1016 -31.14 3.68 11.68
N LEU A 1017 -30.91 4.06 12.95
CA LEU A 1017 -31.47 5.29 13.49
C LEU A 1017 -30.73 6.52 12.94
N ILE A 1018 -31.48 7.58 12.63
CA ILE A 1018 -30.95 8.86 12.15
C ILE A 1018 -31.54 10.06 12.91
N TRP A 1019 -30.78 11.15 12.98
CA TRP A 1019 -31.25 12.46 13.44
C TRP A 1019 -31.87 13.23 12.28
N ILE A 1020 -33.13 13.66 12.46
CA ILE A 1020 -33.87 14.50 11.50
C ILE A 1020 -33.98 15.97 11.90
N LYS A 1021 -33.46 16.33 13.09
CA LYS A 1021 -33.35 17.70 13.61
C LYS A 1021 -32.01 17.88 14.32
N THR A 1022 -31.49 19.11 14.36
CA THR A 1022 -30.17 19.39 14.96
C THR A 1022 -30.23 19.36 16.49
N ILE A 1023 -29.31 18.63 17.14
CA ILE A 1023 -29.36 18.29 18.57
C ILE A 1023 -28.48 19.18 19.48
N PHE A 1024 -28.10 20.38 19.03
CA PHE A 1024 -27.20 21.28 19.74
C PHE A 1024 -27.60 21.49 21.21
N GLY A 1025 -26.72 21.10 22.13
CA GLY A 1025 -26.85 21.34 23.57
C GLY A 1025 -27.60 20.27 24.38
N PHE A 1026 -28.30 19.32 23.75
CA PHE A 1026 -28.97 18.23 24.47
C PHE A 1026 -27.99 17.14 24.93
N PRO A 1027 -28.14 16.59 26.15
CA PRO A 1027 -27.34 15.47 26.62
C PRO A 1027 -27.84 14.12 26.09
N ILE A 1028 -26.92 13.19 25.86
CA ILE A 1028 -27.22 11.78 25.62
C ILE A 1028 -26.78 10.90 26.80
N LYS A 1029 -27.41 9.71 26.89
CA LYS A 1029 -26.89 8.58 27.65
C LYS A 1029 -25.60 8.12 26.97
N GLY A 1030 -24.46 8.30 27.62
CA GLY A 1030 -23.15 7.86 27.15
C GLY A 1030 -22.60 6.70 27.97
N GLN A 1031 -21.50 6.13 27.52
CA GLN A 1031 -20.77 5.09 28.24
C GLN A 1031 -19.24 5.25 28.09
N VAL A 1032 -18.51 4.89 29.14
CA VAL A 1032 -17.05 4.80 29.18
C VAL A 1032 -16.65 3.32 29.27
N LEU A 1033 -16.02 2.79 28.23
CA LEU A 1033 -15.50 1.42 28.19
C LEU A 1033 -13.98 1.41 28.35
N LEU A 1034 -13.46 0.35 28.99
CA LEU A 1034 -12.05 0.22 29.39
C LEU A 1034 -11.47 -1.09 28.87
N PHE A 1035 -10.35 -1.02 28.15
CA PHE A 1035 -9.64 -2.18 27.60
C PHE A 1035 -8.14 -2.10 27.94
N LEU A 1036 -7.67 -2.97 28.82
CA LEU A 1036 -6.25 -3.08 29.17
C LEU A 1036 -5.55 -3.94 28.13
N ARG A 1037 -4.56 -3.38 27.43
CA ARG A 1037 -3.73 -4.13 26.47
C ARG A 1037 -2.89 -5.19 27.19
N PRO A 1038 -2.47 -6.27 26.50
CA PRO A 1038 -1.46 -7.21 27.01
C PRO A 1038 -0.23 -6.47 27.54
N VAL A 1039 0.29 -6.92 28.70
CA VAL A 1039 1.35 -6.20 29.42
C VAL A 1039 2.66 -6.30 28.64
N THR A 1040 3.13 -5.18 28.08
CA THR A 1040 4.44 -5.13 27.43
C THR A 1040 5.56 -5.07 28.47
N VAL A 1041 6.78 -5.47 28.08
CA VAL A 1041 7.97 -5.45 28.95
C VAL A 1041 8.38 -4.03 29.40
N LYS A 1042 7.73 -2.97 28.88
CA LYS A 1042 8.07 -1.56 29.17
C LYS A 1042 6.95 -0.78 29.85
N GLN A 1043 5.69 -1.03 29.53
CA GLN A 1043 4.53 -0.29 30.07
C GLN A 1043 3.20 -1.05 29.91
N LYS A 1044 2.24 -0.70 30.77
CA LYS A 1044 0.82 -1.01 30.62
C LYS A 1044 0.14 0.11 29.83
N ILE A 1045 -0.80 -0.24 28.95
CA ILE A 1045 -1.60 0.73 28.18
C ILE A 1045 -3.07 0.40 28.40
N LEU A 1046 -3.83 1.39 28.85
CA LEU A 1046 -5.27 1.29 29.08
C LEU A 1046 -6.01 2.17 28.06
N ASN A 1047 -6.70 1.51 27.13
CA ASN A 1047 -7.56 2.14 26.14
C ASN A 1047 -8.89 2.53 26.81
N VAL A 1048 -9.33 3.77 26.60
CA VAL A 1048 -10.57 4.34 27.15
C VAL A 1048 -11.43 4.87 26.00
N HIS A 1049 -12.66 4.35 25.88
CA HIS A 1049 -13.59 4.71 24.80
C HIS A 1049 -14.79 5.44 25.40
N LEU A 1050 -15.07 6.66 24.94
CA LEU A 1050 -16.30 7.39 25.20
C LEU A 1050 -17.24 7.14 24.02
N LEU A 1051 -18.36 6.47 24.25
CA LEU A 1051 -19.29 6.06 23.19
C LEU A 1051 -20.74 6.43 23.54
N PRO A 1052 -21.63 6.57 22.54
CA PRO A 1052 -23.07 6.61 22.77
C PRO A 1052 -23.56 5.34 23.50
N GLY A 1053 -24.51 5.50 24.41
CA GLY A 1053 -25.03 4.42 25.28
C GLY A 1053 -25.91 3.38 24.58
N ASN A 1054 -26.11 3.51 23.26
CA ASN A 1054 -26.78 2.53 22.40
C ASN A 1054 -25.81 1.83 21.42
N VAL A 1055 -24.49 1.93 21.63
CA VAL A 1055 -23.49 1.06 21.00
C VAL A 1055 -23.37 -0.24 21.81
N PRO A 1056 -23.59 -1.44 21.22
CA PRO A 1056 -23.49 -2.70 21.93
C PRO A 1056 -22.07 -3.00 22.43
N VAL A 1057 -21.93 -3.31 23.73
CA VAL A 1057 -20.62 -3.59 24.36
C VAL A 1057 -19.98 -4.86 23.78
N SER A 1058 -20.79 -5.86 23.40
CA SER A 1058 -20.32 -7.09 22.75
C SER A 1058 -19.59 -6.82 21.43
N GLU A 1059 -20.06 -5.83 20.66
CA GLU A 1059 -19.44 -5.46 19.38
C GLU A 1059 -18.05 -4.83 19.60
N VAL A 1060 -17.94 -3.90 20.56
CA VAL A 1060 -16.66 -3.29 20.93
C VAL A 1060 -15.69 -4.32 21.52
N GLN A 1061 -16.19 -5.31 22.26
CA GLN A 1061 -15.40 -6.44 22.75
C GLN A 1061 -14.90 -7.35 21.60
N GLY A 1062 -15.74 -7.64 20.60
CA GLY A 1062 -15.35 -8.42 19.41
C GLY A 1062 -14.25 -7.75 18.58
N TRP A 1063 -14.18 -6.42 18.58
CA TRP A 1063 -13.09 -5.65 17.96
C TRP A 1063 -11.81 -5.58 18.82
N HIS A 1064 -11.85 -6.02 20.08
CA HIS A 1064 -10.74 -5.93 21.04
C HIS A 1064 -10.50 -7.25 21.79
N LEU A 1065 -10.67 -8.38 21.09
CA LEU A 1065 -10.42 -9.74 21.62
C LEU A 1065 -8.99 -9.94 22.16
N ASP A 1066 -8.03 -9.15 21.69
CA ASP A 1066 -6.64 -9.12 22.16
C ASP A 1066 -6.46 -8.44 23.54
N LYS A 1067 -7.48 -7.72 24.04
CA LYS A 1067 -7.37 -6.84 25.21
C LYS A 1067 -8.30 -7.30 26.34
N LYS A 1068 -7.83 -7.18 27.58
CA LYS A 1068 -8.67 -7.44 28.75
C LYS A 1068 -9.67 -6.29 28.93
N TYR A 1069 -10.93 -6.52 28.56
CA TYR A 1069 -12.03 -5.66 28.99
C TYR A 1069 -12.06 -5.56 30.52
N ILE A 1070 -12.14 -4.33 31.04
CA ILE A 1070 -12.30 -4.07 32.48
C ILE A 1070 -13.76 -3.67 32.72
N GLU A 1071 -14.53 -4.59 33.29
CA GLU A 1071 -15.90 -4.31 33.67
C GLU A 1071 -15.95 -3.20 34.74
N THR A 1072 -16.79 -2.20 34.48
CA THR A 1072 -17.01 -1.06 35.37
C THR A 1072 -18.37 -0.44 35.08
N SER A 1073 -18.83 0.47 35.94
CA SER A 1073 -20.07 1.22 35.76
C SER A 1073 -19.94 2.28 34.65
N SER A 1074 -19.95 1.83 33.40
CA SER A 1074 -19.65 2.61 32.20
C SER A 1074 -20.51 3.87 32.01
N LYS A 1075 -21.79 3.81 32.40
CA LYS A 1075 -22.81 4.84 32.12
C LYS A 1075 -22.41 6.25 32.60
N CYS A 1076 -22.56 7.24 31.72
CA CYS A 1076 -22.38 8.67 31.96
C CYS A 1076 -23.41 9.50 31.15
N HIS A 1077 -23.37 10.83 31.29
CA HIS A 1077 -24.06 11.74 30.38
C HIS A 1077 -23.03 12.53 29.57
N LEU A 1078 -23.10 12.43 28.24
CA LEU A 1078 -22.23 13.14 27.30
C LEU A 1078 -23.06 14.17 26.53
N PHE A 1079 -22.38 15.20 26.02
CA PHE A 1079 -22.98 16.22 25.15
C PHE A 1079 -22.25 16.17 23.80
N PRO A 1080 -22.97 16.20 22.65
CA PRO A 1080 -22.35 16.28 21.33
C PRO A 1080 -21.51 17.55 21.19
N GLU A 1081 -20.45 17.48 20.37
CA GLU A 1081 -19.64 18.64 19.97
C GLU A 1081 -19.03 19.38 21.18
N ARG A 1082 -18.61 18.63 22.22
CA ARG A 1082 -17.94 19.14 23.42
C ARG A 1082 -16.60 18.46 23.70
N GLU A 1083 -15.67 19.24 24.24
CA GLU A 1083 -14.36 18.77 24.67
C GLU A 1083 -14.42 18.08 26.04
N TYR A 1084 -13.82 16.90 26.12
CA TYR A 1084 -13.65 16.09 27.32
C TYR A 1084 -12.17 15.80 27.59
N SER A 1085 -11.83 15.48 28.84
CA SER A 1085 -10.50 14.98 29.21
C SER A 1085 -10.58 13.94 30.31
N LEU A 1086 -9.63 12.99 30.33
CA LEU A 1086 -9.43 12.16 31.52
C LEU A 1086 -8.77 12.95 32.64
N CYS A 1087 -9.07 12.56 33.88
CA CYS A 1087 -8.26 12.87 35.03
C CYS A 1087 -7.75 11.56 35.64
N CYS A 1088 -6.44 11.39 35.68
CA CYS A 1088 -5.76 10.21 36.19
C CYS A 1088 -5.14 10.49 37.57
N GLN A 1089 -5.03 9.45 38.39
CA GLN A 1089 -4.10 9.42 39.53
C GLN A 1089 -3.40 8.04 39.58
N PRO A 1090 -2.07 7.99 39.77
CA PRO A 1090 -1.16 9.11 40.06
C PRO A 1090 -0.99 10.10 38.89
N GLU A 1091 -0.53 11.32 39.19
CA GLU A 1091 -0.60 12.50 38.29
C GLU A 1091 0.50 12.55 37.23
N ASP A 1092 1.41 11.57 37.27
CA ASP A 1092 2.51 11.29 36.34
C ASP A 1092 2.12 10.33 35.19
N CYS A 1093 0.87 9.86 35.15
CA CYS A 1093 0.36 9.01 34.07
C CYS A 1093 0.18 9.83 32.78
N GLU A 1094 0.85 9.44 31.71
CA GLU A 1094 0.69 10.08 30.39
C GLU A 1094 -0.66 9.68 29.77
N VAL A 1095 -1.39 10.67 29.25
CA VAL A 1095 -2.68 10.49 28.56
C VAL A 1095 -2.59 11.15 27.19
N GLN A 1096 -2.90 10.39 26.13
CA GLN A 1096 -2.96 10.89 24.76
C GLN A 1096 -4.34 10.60 24.14
N PRO A 1097 -5.01 11.59 23.51
CA PRO A 1097 -4.75 13.03 23.60
C PRO A 1097 -5.04 13.60 25.02
N VAL A 1098 -4.60 14.82 25.30
CA VAL A 1098 -4.84 15.48 26.60
C VAL A 1098 -6.31 15.85 26.82
N SER A 1099 -7.00 16.16 25.73
CA SER A 1099 -8.45 16.34 25.64
C SER A 1099 -8.90 16.03 24.21
N GLU A 1100 -10.17 15.66 24.05
CA GLU A 1100 -10.76 15.27 22.75
C GLU A 1100 -12.22 15.73 22.65
N MET A 1101 -12.70 16.00 21.43
CA MET A 1101 -14.10 16.36 21.19
C MET A 1101 -14.97 15.10 21.06
N PHE A 1102 -16.11 15.06 21.76
CA PHE A 1102 -17.08 13.98 21.61
C PHE A 1102 -17.96 14.18 20.36
N GLU A 1103 -17.51 13.60 19.26
CA GLU A 1103 -18.25 13.48 18.00
C GLU A 1103 -19.20 12.28 18.03
N LEU A 1104 -20.44 12.48 17.57
CA LEU A 1104 -21.53 11.53 17.78
C LEU A 1104 -21.65 10.47 16.66
N ASP A 1105 -20.90 10.61 15.56
CA ASP A 1105 -21.10 9.82 14.33
C ASP A 1105 -20.44 8.42 14.37
N HIS A 1106 -19.71 8.10 15.44
CA HIS A 1106 -18.94 6.86 15.64
C HIS A 1106 -19.82 5.64 16.03
N PHE A 1107 -20.68 5.20 15.11
CA PHE A 1107 -21.60 4.05 15.30
C PHE A 1107 -21.13 2.70 14.69
N GLY A 1108 -19.87 2.62 14.25
CA GLY A 1108 -19.19 1.36 13.90
C GLY A 1108 -18.64 1.30 12.46
N PRO A 1109 -17.88 0.24 12.12
CA PRO A 1109 -17.46 -0.85 13.00
C PRO A 1109 -16.11 -0.58 13.71
N ASN A 1110 -15.31 0.38 13.24
CA ASN A 1110 -13.96 0.64 13.74
C ASN A 1110 -13.98 1.47 15.05
N TYR A 1111 -14.10 0.80 16.19
CA TYR A 1111 -14.09 1.46 17.51
C TYR A 1111 -12.68 1.84 17.95
N HIS A 1112 -12.22 3.03 17.57
CA HIS A 1112 -10.97 3.61 18.07
C HIS A 1112 -11.08 4.07 19.54
N PRO A 1113 -9.98 4.05 20.32
CA PRO A 1113 -9.95 4.62 21.67
C PRO A 1113 -10.05 6.15 21.60
N THR A 1114 -10.84 6.74 22.50
CA THR A 1114 -10.91 8.20 22.66
C THR A 1114 -9.70 8.73 23.42
N PHE A 1115 -9.16 7.93 24.34
CA PHE A 1115 -7.94 8.23 25.09
C PHE A 1115 -7.13 6.96 25.34
N GLU A 1116 -5.81 7.08 25.34
CA GLU A 1116 -4.87 6.04 25.75
C GLU A 1116 -4.12 6.51 27.00
N VAL A 1117 -4.15 5.70 28.06
CA VAL A 1117 -3.47 5.99 29.33
C VAL A 1117 -2.25 5.07 29.46
N PHE A 1118 -1.06 5.66 29.50
CA PHE A 1118 0.22 4.97 29.61
C PHE A 1118 0.65 4.92 31.08
N LEU A 1119 0.98 3.72 31.54
CA LEU A 1119 1.20 3.41 32.96
C LEU A 1119 2.45 2.55 33.13
N ASP A 1120 3.26 2.84 34.15
CA ASP A 1120 4.41 1.99 34.50
C ASP A 1120 3.92 0.55 34.84
N VAL A 1121 4.74 -0.45 34.49
CA VAL A 1121 4.42 -1.88 34.69
C VAL A 1121 4.09 -2.20 36.16
N ASN A 1122 4.66 -1.46 37.11
CA ASN A 1122 4.45 -1.61 38.55
C ASN A 1122 3.13 -1.00 39.06
N VAL A 1123 2.37 -0.27 38.23
CA VAL A 1123 1.08 0.33 38.64
C VAL A 1123 0.00 -0.76 38.71
N GLU A 1124 -0.41 -1.14 39.92
CA GLU A 1124 -1.45 -2.14 40.16
C GLU A 1124 -2.87 -1.55 40.25
N GLU A 1125 -3.00 -0.27 40.58
CA GLU A 1125 -4.26 0.47 40.71
C GLU A 1125 -4.11 1.83 40.04
N VAL A 1126 -5.11 2.23 39.26
CA VAL A 1126 -5.23 3.59 38.71
C VAL A 1126 -6.58 4.19 39.09
N ARG A 1127 -6.67 5.51 39.17
CA ARG A 1127 -7.95 6.20 39.37
C ARG A 1127 -8.27 7.11 38.19
N LEU A 1128 -9.26 6.73 37.39
CA LEU A 1128 -9.71 7.50 36.23
C LEU A 1128 -11.10 8.08 36.45
N GLY A 1129 -11.29 9.33 36.01
CA GLY A 1129 -12.58 10.02 35.85
C GLY A 1129 -12.59 10.84 34.56
N VAL A 1130 -13.77 11.19 34.04
CA VAL A 1130 -13.93 12.02 32.81
C VAL A 1130 -14.50 13.39 33.18
N LEU A 1131 -13.87 14.46 32.68
CA LEU A 1131 -14.23 15.86 32.91
C LEU A 1131 -14.77 16.53 31.64
N ASP A 1132 -15.86 17.29 31.72
CA ASP A 1132 -16.36 18.22 30.69
C ASP A 1132 -15.55 19.53 30.77
N LYS A 1133 -14.69 19.79 29.78
CA LYS A 1133 -13.82 20.98 29.75
C LYS A 1133 -14.62 22.28 29.61
N THR A 1134 -15.78 22.23 28.95
CA THR A 1134 -16.64 23.39 28.71
C THR A 1134 -17.40 23.87 29.94
N ARG A 1135 -17.41 23.07 31.02
CA ARG A 1135 -18.14 23.33 32.27
C ARG A 1135 -17.19 23.33 33.47
N ASP A 1136 -16.16 24.17 33.40
CA ASP A 1136 -15.16 24.38 34.46
C ASP A 1136 -14.49 23.08 34.95
N GLY A 1137 -14.34 22.08 34.06
CA GLY A 1137 -13.80 20.76 34.40
C GLY A 1137 -14.77 19.87 35.19
N LYS A 1138 -16.09 20.09 35.11
CA LYS A 1138 -17.09 19.28 35.82
C LYS A 1138 -17.01 17.81 35.43
N GLU A 1139 -16.86 16.96 36.44
CA GLU A 1139 -16.79 15.52 36.27
C GLU A 1139 -18.14 14.91 35.80
N VAL A 1140 -18.13 14.26 34.64
CA VAL A 1140 -19.31 13.59 34.02
C VAL A 1140 -19.32 12.07 34.23
N TRP A 1141 -18.15 11.47 34.48
CA TRP A 1141 -18.00 10.08 34.87
C TRP A 1141 -17.04 10.02 36.05
N LYS A 1142 -17.58 9.76 37.25
CA LYS A 1142 -16.87 9.98 38.52
C LYS A 1142 -15.55 9.22 38.63
N ARG A 1143 -14.51 9.86 39.17
CA ARG A 1143 -13.19 9.25 39.38
C ARG A 1143 -13.31 8.01 40.26
N ARG A 1144 -12.90 6.86 39.73
CA ARG A 1144 -13.01 5.57 40.41
C ARG A 1144 -11.75 4.74 40.31
N ARG A 1145 -11.62 3.88 41.32
CA ARG A 1145 -10.59 2.85 41.47
C ARG A 1145 -10.74 1.79 40.39
N ILE A 1146 -9.66 1.56 39.63
CA ILE A 1146 -9.55 0.53 38.59
C ILE A 1146 -8.34 -0.35 38.94
N LEU A 1147 -8.57 -1.65 39.03
CA LEU A 1147 -7.53 -2.64 39.32
C LEU A 1147 -6.92 -3.15 38.01
N LEU A 1148 -5.58 -3.10 37.95
CA LEU A 1148 -4.77 -3.46 36.79
C LEU A 1148 -3.97 -4.76 36.99
N THR A 1149 -4.08 -5.36 38.17
CA THR A 1149 -3.56 -6.69 38.50
C THR A 1149 -4.57 -7.79 38.18
N VAL A 1150 -4.05 -9.02 38.06
CA VAL A 1150 -4.83 -10.25 38.02
C VAL A 1150 -4.65 -10.94 39.37
N ALA A 1151 -5.56 -10.68 40.31
CA ALA A 1151 -5.59 -11.32 41.62
C ALA A 1151 -6.86 -12.21 41.73
N PRO A 1152 -6.76 -13.46 42.22
CA PRO A 1152 -7.88 -14.39 42.20
C PRO A 1152 -8.83 -14.22 43.41
N SER A 1153 -10.07 -13.80 43.13
CA SER A 1153 -11.23 -13.89 44.03
C SER A 1153 -12.44 -14.29 43.19
N LYS A 1154 -12.84 -15.56 43.19
CA LYS A 1154 -13.81 -16.15 44.13
C LYS A 1154 -15.27 -15.72 43.89
N ASP A 1155 -16.01 -16.69 43.36
CA ASP A 1155 -17.37 -17.05 43.74
C ASP A 1155 -18.53 -16.16 43.23
N VAL A 1156 -18.59 -15.99 41.89
CA VAL A 1156 -19.82 -16.24 41.11
C VAL A 1156 -19.45 -17.15 39.94
N GLU A 1157 -20.21 -18.23 39.73
CA GLU A 1157 -19.88 -19.29 38.77
C GLU A 1157 -20.40 -19.00 37.35
N HIS A 1158 -19.51 -19.05 36.36
CA HIS A 1158 -19.80 -19.47 34.98
C HIS A 1158 -18.55 -20.21 34.43
N PRO A 1159 -18.68 -21.09 33.41
CA PRO A 1159 -17.85 -22.29 33.32
C PRO A 1159 -16.40 -22.04 32.91
N ALA A 1160 -15.48 -22.11 33.89
CA ALA A 1160 -14.06 -22.28 33.61
C ALA A 1160 -13.79 -23.69 33.07
N HIS A 1161 -12.97 -23.81 32.03
CA HIS A 1161 -12.52 -25.11 31.51
C HIS A 1161 -11.78 -25.88 32.62
N ARG A 1162 -12.41 -26.95 33.13
CA ARG A 1162 -11.75 -27.89 34.04
C ARG A 1162 -10.52 -28.49 33.35
N ARG A 1163 -9.33 -28.30 33.92
CA ARG A 1163 -8.31 -29.35 33.82
C ARG A 1163 -8.83 -30.54 34.59
N ILE A 1164 -9.15 -31.61 33.86
CA ILE A 1164 -9.62 -32.86 34.46
C ILE A 1164 -8.40 -33.49 35.17
N PRO A 1165 -8.46 -33.82 36.47
CA PRO A 1165 -7.37 -34.56 37.11
C PRO A 1165 -7.18 -35.92 36.43
N GLU A 1166 -5.95 -36.43 36.38
CA GLU A 1166 -5.63 -37.75 35.82
C GLU A 1166 -6.48 -38.89 36.45
N THR A 1167 -6.90 -38.71 37.71
CA THR A 1167 -7.78 -39.63 38.43
C THR A 1167 -9.26 -39.56 38.06
N GLU A 1168 -9.69 -38.47 37.40
CA GLU A 1168 -11.06 -38.23 36.91
C GLU A 1168 -11.17 -38.61 35.42
N PHE A 1169 -10.13 -38.33 34.61
CA PHE A 1169 -10.07 -38.59 33.16
C PHE A 1169 -10.34 -40.05 32.78
N VAL A 1170 -9.72 -41.00 33.50
CA VAL A 1170 -9.89 -42.45 33.28
C VAL A 1170 -11.37 -42.89 33.42
N ASN A 1171 -12.12 -42.17 34.25
CA ASN A 1171 -13.54 -42.45 34.49
C ASN A 1171 -14.40 -41.76 33.42
N THR A 1172 -14.07 -40.50 33.08
CA THR A 1172 -14.80 -39.68 32.10
C THR A 1172 -14.77 -40.28 30.70
N HIS A 1173 -13.61 -40.78 30.25
CA HIS A 1173 -13.42 -41.30 28.88
C HIS A 1173 -13.33 -42.83 28.83
N ARG A 1174 -13.90 -43.53 29.83
CA ARG A 1174 -13.73 -44.98 30.02
C ARG A 1174 -14.08 -45.79 28.76
N ASP A 1175 -15.24 -45.54 28.17
CA ASP A 1175 -15.72 -46.29 26.99
C ASP A 1175 -14.89 -46.01 25.72
N GLU A 1176 -14.34 -44.81 25.59
CA GLU A 1176 -13.45 -44.45 24.48
C GLU A 1176 -12.08 -45.10 24.65
N LEU A 1177 -11.55 -45.14 25.87
CA LEU A 1177 -10.32 -45.87 26.21
C LEU A 1177 -10.50 -47.39 25.95
N ILE A 1178 -11.63 -47.98 26.37
CA ILE A 1178 -11.99 -49.38 26.08
C ILE A 1178 -12.00 -49.67 24.58
N GLN A 1179 -12.54 -48.76 23.78
CA GLN A 1179 -12.67 -48.95 22.34
C GLN A 1179 -11.38 -48.65 21.58
N ARG A 1180 -10.62 -47.61 21.94
CA ARG A 1180 -9.56 -47.03 21.10
C ARG A 1180 -8.14 -47.43 21.49
N VAL A 1181 -7.85 -47.70 22.76
CA VAL A 1181 -6.47 -48.02 23.22
C VAL A 1181 -5.99 -49.35 22.63
N SER A 1182 -4.91 -49.32 21.85
CA SER A 1182 -4.37 -50.51 21.18
C SER A 1182 -3.45 -51.33 22.09
N SER A 1183 -2.63 -50.65 22.90
CA SER A 1183 -1.47 -51.18 23.61
C SER A 1183 -1.77 -51.82 24.97
N VAL A 1184 -2.96 -52.39 25.15
CA VAL A 1184 -3.52 -52.81 26.46
C VAL A 1184 -2.55 -53.63 27.32
N MET A 1185 -2.00 -54.73 26.79
CA MET A 1185 -1.06 -55.57 27.55
C MET A 1185 0.22 -54.81 27.90
N ALA A 1186 0.79 -54.02 26.98
CA ALA A 1186 2.00 -53.25 27.23
C ALA A 1186 1.82 -52.16 28.31
N ILE A 1187 0.59 -51.77 28.63
CA ILE A 1187 0.27 -50.93 29.79
C ILE A 1187 0.15 -51.80 31.06
N ALA A 1188 -0.55 -52.95 30.99
CA ALA A 1188 -0.65 -53.91 32.09
C ALA A 1188 0.73 -54.40 32.58
N ASP A 1189 1.64 -54.78 31.67
CA ASP A 1189 3.03 -55.17 31.96
C ASP A 1189 3.77 -54.07 32.75
N SER A 1190 3.51 -52.80 32.42
CA SER A 1190 4.15 -51.63 33.01
C SER A 1190 3.59 -51.30 34.40
N LEU A 1191 2.34 -51.70 34.70
CA LEU A 1191 1.74 -51.59 36.02
C LEU A 1191 2.12 -52.78 36.92
N LEU A 1192 2.13 -54.01 36.40
CA LEU A 1192 2.56 -55.19 37.16
C LEU A 1192 4.02 -55.08 37.58
N SER A 1193 4.92 -54.67 36.67
CA SER A 1193 6.34 -54.46 36.99
C SER A 1193 6.61 -53.36 38.03
N LYS A 1194 5.63 -52.48 38.28
CA LYS A 1194 5.64 -51.48 39.36
C LYS A 1194 4.90 -51.93 40.63
N ASN A 1195 4.39 -53.17 40.68
CA ASN A 1195 3.49 -53.70 41.71
C ASN A 1195 2.23 -52.81 41.93
N MET A 1196 1.73 -52.17 40.87
CA MET A 1196 0.54 -51.30 40.91
C MET A 1196 -0.78 -52.02 40.60
N ILE A 1197 -0.68 -53.19 39.98
CA ILE A 1197 -1.74 -54.22 39.94
C ILE A 1197 -1.12 -55.52 40.44
N ASP A 1198 -1.92 -56.39 41.05
CA ASP A 1198 -1.44 -57.70 41.49
C ASP A 1198 -1.38 -58.71 40.32
N ARG A 1199 -0.82 -59.88 40.61
CA ARG A 1199 -0.60 -60.92 39.60
C ARG A 1199 -1.86 -61.65 39.19
N GLU A 1200 -2.85 -61.73 40.07
CA GLU A 1200 -4.12 -62.44 39.83
C GLU A 1200 -4.98 -61.62 38.86
N MET A 1201 -5.13 -60.31 39.12
CA MET A 1201 -5.73 -59.35 38.18
C MET A 1201 -5.00 -59.30 36.83
N TYR A 1202 -3.66 -59.31 36.84
CA TYR A 1202 -2.89 -59.33 35.60
C TYR A 1202 -3.09 -60.64 34.81
N ASP A 1203 -3.10 -61.80 35.45
CA ASP A 1203 -3.29 -63.08 34.77
C ASP A 1203 -4.73 -63.24 34.23
N GLU A 1204 -5.75 -62.64 34.87
CA GLU A 1204 -7.10 -62.48 34.29
C GLU A 1204 -7.08 -61.61 33.03
N VAL A 1205 -6.48 -60.40 33.10
CA VAL A 1205 -6.29 -59.52 31.93
C VAL A 1205 -5.48 -60.23 30.83
N HIS A 1206 -4.53 -61.10 31.17
CA HIS A 1206 -3.72 -61.84 30.19
C HIS A 1206 -4.50 -63.00 29.54
N THR A 1207 -5.30 -63.76 30.29
CA THR A 1207 -5.97 -64.98 29.80
C THR A 1207 -7.20 -64.73 28.91
N GLU A 1208 -7.87 -63.59 29.06
CA GLU A 1208 -8.92 -63.16 28.13
C GLU A 1208 -8.37 -62.92 26.70
N LYS A 1209 -9.22 -63.04 25.67
CA LYS A 1209 -8.82 -63.01 24.24
C LYS A 1209 -9.23 -61.73 23.50
N LYS A 1210 -10.28 -61.01 23.93
CA LYS A 1210 -10.77 -59.79 23.28
C LYS A 1210 -10.09 -58.55 23.86
N ARG A 1211 -9.43 -57.74 23.02
CA ARG A 1211 -8.76 -56.47 23.42
C ARG A 1211 -9.65 -55.55 24.27
N THR A 1212 -10.90 -55.35 23.88
CA THR A 1212 -11.85 -54.49 24.59
C THR A 1212 -12.16 -54.99 25.99
N GLU A 1213 -12.22 -56.31 26.19
CA GLU A 1213 -12.50 -56.93 27.48
C GLU A 1213 -11.24 -56.96 28.36
N LYS A 1214 -10.06 -57.21 27.79
CA LYS A 1214 -8.77 -56.96 28.47
C LYS A 1214 -8.69 -55.52 28.99
N MET A 1215 -9.13 -54.55 28.20
CA MET A 1215 -9.09 -53.13 28.57
C MET A 1215 -10.10 -52.80 29.67
N ARG A 1216 -11.28 -53.43 29.69
CA ARG A 1216 -12.23 -53.35 30.82
C ARG A 1216 -11.60 -53.89 32.10
N LEU A 1217 -11.15 -55.14 32.09
CA LEU A 1217 -10.53 -55.77 33.26
C LEU A 1217 -9.30 -54.98 33.76
N LEU A 1218 -8.50 -54.40 32.86
CA LEU A 1218 -7.38 -53.53 33.23
C LEU A 1218 -7.85 -52.22 33.85
N LEU A 1219 -8.92 -51.61 33.36
CA LEU A 1219 -9.51 -50.39 33.93
C LEU A 1219 -10.18 -50.68 35.29
N ASP A 1220 -10.81 -51.84 35.46
CA ASP A 1220 -11.38 -52.30 36.74
C ASP A 1220 -10.27 -52.54 37.79
N ALA A 1221 -9.11 -53.10 37.37
CA ALA A 1221 -7.92 -53.22 38.22
C ALA A 1221 -7.28 -51.84 38.54
N VAL A 1222 -7.22 -50.92 37.57
CA VAL A 1222 -6.75 -49.54 37.77
C VAL A 1222 -7.69 -48.73 38.68
N ASP A 1223 -8.99 -49.03 38.68
CA ASP A 1223 -9.95 -48.48 39.64
C ASP A 1223 -9.69 -48.98 41.06
N SER A 1224 -9.49 -50.30 41.24
CA SER A 1224 -9.25 -50.91 42.56
C SER A 1224 -7.92 -50.48 43.18
N GLY A 1225 -6.89 -50.23 42.35
CA GLY A 1225 -5.61 -49.65 42.75
C GLY A 1225 -5.66 -48.16 43.15
N GLY A 1226 -6.76 -47.47 42.85
CA GLY A 1226 -7.03 -46.10 43.30
C GLY A 1226 -6.16 -45.01 42.67
N ALA A 1227 -6.12 -43.84 43.31
CA ALA A 1227 -5.64 -42.59 42.73
C ALA A 1227 -4.20 -42.64 42.17
N ALA A 1228 -3.27 -43.30 42.86
CA ALA A 1228 -1.87 -43.39 42.42
C ALA A 1228 -1.71 -44.26 41.16
N VAL A 1229 -2.50 -45.33 41.05
CA VAL A 1229 -2.49 -46.25 39.90
C VAL A 1229 -3.15 -45.59 38.69
N LYS A 1230 -4.23 -44.82 38.89
CA LYS A 1230 -4.86 -44.00 37.82
C LYS A 1230 -3.92 -42.95 37.24
N ALA A 1231 -3.13 -42.27 38.08
CA ALA A 1231 -2.17 -41.27 37.62
C ALA A 1231 -1.06 -41.91 36.76
N GLU A 1232 -0.44 -43.00 37.23
CA GLU A 1232 0.57 -43.72 36.43
C GLU A 1232 -0.03 -44.33 35.15
N PHE A 1233 -1.28 -44.80 35.18
CA PHE A 1233 -1.99 -45.27 33.99
C PHE A 1233 -2.24 -44.13 32.97
N CYS A 1234 -2.65 -42.94 33.40
CA CYS A 1234 -2.70 -41.75 32.53
C CYS A 1234 -1.32 -41.38 31.97
N ARG A 1235 -0.27 -41.46 32.78
CA ARG A 1235 1.11 -41.21 32.34
C ARG A 1235 1.55 -42.22 31.28
N LEU A 1236 1.21 -43.49 31.43
CA LEU A 1236 1.47 -44.56 30.44
C LEU A 1236 0.63 -44.41 29.17
N LEU A 1237 -0.60 -43.89 29.26
CA LEU A 1237 -1.42 -43.51 28.11
C LEU A 1237 -0.78 -42.35 27.32
N LYS A 1238 -0.38 -41.27 28.00
CA LYS A 1238 0.38 -40.16 27.40
C LYS A 1238 1.70 -40.63 26.76
N GLU A 1239 2.33 -41.69 27.28
CA GLU A 1239 3.59 -42.23 26.78
C GLU A 1239 3.42 -43.16 25.55
N LYS A 1240 2.33 -43.94 25.46
CA LYS A 1240 2.16 -45.00 24.45
C LYS A 1240 1.04 -44.77 23.43
N GLU A 1241 0.10 -43.88 23.71
CA GLU A 1241 -1.09 -43.59 22.89
C GLU A 1241 -1.34 -42.06 22.82
N HIS A 1242 -0.26 -41.24 22.79
CA HIS A 1242 -0.32 -39.78 22.99
C HIS A 1242 -1.39 -39.04 22.17
N TYR A 1243 -1.50 -39.31 20.86
CA TYR A 1243 -2.52 -38.71 19.99
C TYR A 1243 -3.96 -38.88 20.52
N LEU A 1244 -4.26 -39.99 21.21
CA LEU A 1244 -5.57 -40.25 21.80
C LEU A 1244 -5.82 -39.39 23.05
N VAL A 1245 -4.76 -39.06 23.81
CA VAL A 1245 -4.87 -38.17 24.97
C VAL A 1245 -4.99 -36.71 24.53
N ASP A 1246 -4.24 -36.29 23.50
CA ASP A 1246 -4.36 -34.95 22.93
C ASP A 1246 -5.75 -34.71 22.30
N GLU A 1247 -6.38 -35.74 21.73
CA GLU A 1247 -7.74 -35.66 21.18
C GLU A 1247 -8.83 -35.64 22.25
N LEU A 1248 -8.76 -36.54 23.26
CA LEU A 1248 -9.79 -36.68 24.30
C LEU A 1248 -9.57 -35.76 25.52
N GLY A 1249 -8.41 -35.10 25.61
CA GLY A 1249 -8.04 -34.31 26.78
C GLY A 1249 -6.80 -33.44 26.56
N PRO A 1250 -6.82 -32.43 25.65
CA PRO A 1250 -5.69 -31.54 25.36
C PRO A 1250 -5.23 -30.64 26.53
N HIS A 1251 -5.74 -30.87 27.74
CA HIS A 1251 -5.48 -30.11 28.97
C HIS A 1251 -5.12 -31.03 30.17
N LEU A 1252 -4.72 -32.29 29.91
CA LEU A 1252 -4.45 -33.33 30.89
C LEU A 1252 -2.98 -33.39 31.35
#